data_AF-A0A2T4VA57-F1
#
_entry.id   AF-A0A2T4VA57-F1
#
_cell.length_a   1.000
_cell.length_b   1.000
_cell.length_c   1.000
_cell.angle_alpha   90.00
_cell.angle_beta   90.00
_cell.angle_gamma   90.00
#
_symmetry.space_group_name_H-M   'P 1'
#
loop_
_entity.id
_entity.type
_entity.pdbx_description
1 polymer ?
#
loop_
_entity_poly.entity_id
_entity_poly.type
_entity_poly.pdbx_seq_one_letter_code
_entity_poly.pdbx_strand_id
1 'polypeptide(L)'
;MSTPSSKTLSPAELAKLEHAFASDPSSDAYKPLAEAYLAAARFMEAMVVCKKGVKAHPDRAEPRLLLARVYQEQGKDKKALEEVLGALQVQPTDKASLRMAGVLQLKTGEAETGKANLLKAHAADPADPETLAAMQQYKVQPPQAAAPAPAPAPVAAAPVAQPVAAAPEPAAPVAAPAPATRKPQVAAEDEEDEESPRPKARTEQPVRTAARRPPVAVQEDEDVDDDDAPRKQRKSGSGASKFVTLGLLIAVPLVLGGYAVQGRMAAQRTREIKKQLEAATDQLKHDSFDSYKKACEAADKALNVDPDSTAAHGYLAYAYAIRWGEHGGGDDARHKAEEHLAAAKKGKEISSHLYAAEALIKTYGGKGKDALTELEQRVKDFDAQGKRSSLLYLTLGLIQMNAGDLERGKDNLEKAQGLSPDDPRIYAALGAVYRRLGQDGTAWKNYDFALRYEKDHPESLLGKSLLMLEQDSPNYELAAQMIKKLLEAQPPPSPRQLAAAYLARSLLISRVSAAMATFKPEDQPKIVEATGVPADKDKARQEMAKAEDTGFTLDKQSPELSLIKGRRLLSENQFDQAAEEIRKAIKIDGTRAQFYVELAKALMGKPGGEKEASDALVTAIKTMGDSPKLLTLLGNAYRRQNKLDDALATYQRSVKDANAKNPEARLAIGTIYRERSDWAKAQDSLEKAATEFIGQPDRAATALLELARVYEGKGDAAKADETYQKALNADENFSPAYYHYAAFLSKDKKQAAKAKALAQEYIKREPKGEFVAQAQAL
;
A
#
# COMPACT_ATOMS: atom_id res chain seq x y z
N MET A 1 19.63 20.61 -15.05
CA MET A 1 20.41 20.01 -13.95
C MET A 1 21.32 18.97 -14.56
N SER A 2 22.62 19.05 -14.33
CA SER A 2 23.58 18.02 -14.74
C SER A 2 23.92 17.21 -13.50
N THR A 3 23.28 16.05 -13.31
CA THR A 3 23.58 15.18 -12.18
C THR A 3 24.98 14.57 -12.35
N PRO A 4 25.83 14.55 -11.31
CA PRO A 4 26.97 13.65 -11.32
C PRO A 4 26.45 12.21 -11.41
N SER A 5 27.16 11.34 -12.15
CA SER A 5 26.70 9.97 -12.40
C SER A 5 26.65 9.16 -11.11
N SER A 6 25.47 9.08 -10.50
CA SER A 6 25.19 8.21 -9.37
C SER A 6 25.25 6.76 -9.85
N LYS A 7 26.36 6.06 -9.56
CA LYS A 7 26.41 4.60 -9.68
C LYS A 7 25.25 4.02 -8.88
N THR A 8 24.31 3.37 -9.57
CA THR A 8 23.35 2.48 -8.92
C THR A 8 24.14 1.35 -8.27
N LEU A 9 24.17 1.34 -6.94
CA LEU A 9 24.85 0.32 -6.16
C LEU A 9 24.22 -1.06 -6.44
N SER A 10 25.05 -2.09 -6.50
CA SER A 10 24.55 -3.46 -6.63
C SER A 10 23.73 -3.85 -5.40
N PRO A 11 22.80 -4.83 -5.52
CA PRO A 11 22.03 -5.31 -4.38
C PRO A 11 22.89 -5.77 -3.19
N ALA A 12 24.10 -6.28 -3.44
CA ALA A 12 25.04 -6.69 -2.40
C ALA A 12 25.68 -5.50 -1.67
N GLU A 13 26.01 -4.42 -2.39
CA GLU A 13 26.52 -3.18 -1.79
C GLU A 13 25.42 -2.45 -1.01
N LEU A 14 24.19 -2.42 -1.54
CA LEU A 14 23.04 -1.86 -0.84
C LEU A 14 22.73 -2.65 0.45
N ALA A 15 22.67 -3.99 0.39
CA ALA A 15 22.48 -4.82 1.58
C ALA A 15 23.59 -4.64 2.63
N LYS A 16 24.83 -4.38 2.20
CA LYS A 16 25.94 -4.04 3.10
C LYS A 16 25.76 -2.69 3.80
N LEU A 17 25.23 -1.68 3.10
CA LEU A 17 24.88 -0.39 3.71
C LEU A 17 23.66 -0.50 4.63
N GLU A 18 22.62 -1.23 4.20
CA GLU A 18 21.44 -1.55 5.02
C GLU A 18 21.86 -2.25 6.32
N HIS A 19 22.75 -3.24 6.27
CA HIS A 19 23.30 -3.89 7.45
C HIS A 19 24.14 -2.95 8.32
N ALA A 20 25.07 -2.18 7.73
CA ALA A 20 25.94 -1.27 8.48
C ALA A 20 25.11 -0.24 9.29
N PHE A 21 24.12 0.36 8.65
CA PHE A 21 23.19 1.30 9.28
C PHE A 21 22.20 0.63 10.26
N ALA A 22 21.90 -0.67 10.09
CA ALA A 22 21.13 -1.42 11.07
C ALA A 22 21.96 -1.75 12.33
N SER A 23 23.26 -2.05 12.18
CA SER A 23 24.18 -2.29 13.31
C SER A 23 24.57 -1.02 14.05
N ASP A 24 24.74 0.11 13.36
CA ASP A 24 24.96 1.42 13.98
C ASP A 24 24.17 2.52 13.22
N PRO A 25 22.95 2.84 13.69
CA PRO A 25 22.14 3.94 13.16
C PRO A 25 22.69 5.36 13.42
N SER A 26 23.80 5.48 14.15
CA SER A 26 24.56 6.73 14.40
C SER A 26 25.90 6.81 13.67
N SER A 27 26.19 5.83 12.80
CA SER A 27 27.31 5.89 11.86
C SER A 27 26.94 6.71 10.62
N ASP A 28 27.95 7.33 9.99
CA ASP A 28 27.79 8.09 8.74
C ASP A 28 27.25 7.26 7.55
N ALA A 29 27.04 5.95 7.72
CA ALA A 29 26.40 5.06 6.75
C ALA A 29 24.97 5.50 6.36
N TYR A 30 24.30 6.35 7.18
CA TYR A 30 23.01 6.93 6.80
C TYR A 30 23.07 7.70 5.48
N LYS A 31 24.19 8.37 5.18
CA LYS A 31 24.34 9.20 3.98
C LYS A 31 24.31 8.40 2.68
N PRO A 32 25.28 7.49 2.41
CA PRO A 32 25.28 6.71 1.16
C PRO A 32 24.04 5.81 1.05
N LEU A 33 23.46 5.36 2.16
CA LEU A 33 22.21 4.60 2.14
C LEU A 33 21.00 5.45 1.73
N ALA A 34 20.85 6.67 2.27
CA ALA A 34 19.80 7.59 1.87
C ALA A 34 19.96 8.05 0.41
N GLU A 35 21.20 8.31 -0.04
CA GLU A 35 21.51 8.64 -1.43
C GLU A 35 21.21 7.47 -2.38
N ALA A 36 21.50 6.22 -1.98
CA ALA A 36 21.14 5.02 -2.72
C ALA A 36 19.62 4.83 -2.85
N TYR A 37 18.89 4.99 -1.74
CA TYR A 37 17.44 4.93 -1.75
C TYR A 37 16.80 6.06 -2.57
N LEU A 38 17.34 7.28 -2.52
CA LEU A 38 16.95 8.39 -3.41
C LEU A 38 17.13 8.03 -4.89
N ALA A 39 18.31 7.53 -5.27
CA ALA A 39 18.59 7.11 -6.65
C ALA A 39 17.70 5.95 -7.14
N ALA A 40 17.22 5.11 -6.22
CA ALA A 40 16.26 4.03 -6.46
C ALA A 40 14.78 4.45 -6.34
N ALA A 41 14.48 5.73 -6.12
CA ALA A 41 13.14 6.27 -5.83
C ALA A 41 12.44 5.63 -4.59
N ARG A 42 13.20 4.97 -3.71
CA ARG A 42 12.75 4.35 -2.44
C ARG A 42 12.60 5.42 -1.35
N PHE A 43 11.71 6.39 -1.61
CA PHE A 43 11.59 7.61 -0.81
C PHE A 43 11.23 7.37 0.65
N MET A 44 10.44 6.33 0.96
CA MET A 44 10.04 6.03 2.34
C MET A 44 11.22 5.54 3.18
N GLU A 45 12.04 4.65 2.63
CA GLU A 45 13.25 4.17 3.29
C GLU A 45 14.31 5.28 3.39
N ALA A 46 14.46 6.11 2.36
CA ALA A 46 15.28 7.32 2.44
C ALA A 46 14.82 8.26 3.58
N MET A 47 13.51 8.52 3.70
CA MET A 47 12.97 9.32 4.82
C MET A 47 13.25 8.69 6.19
N VAL A 48 13.15 7.37 6.33
CA VAL A 48 13.42 6.66 7.60
C VAL A 48 14.90 6.74 7.97
N VAL A 49 15.81 6.58 6.99
CA VAL A 49 17.25 6.72 7.19
C VAL A 49 17.61 8.16 7.57
N CYS A 50 17.15 9.15 6.80
CA CYS A 50 17.44 10.56 7.11
C CYS A 50 16.88 10.98 8.47
N LYS A 51 15.64 10.60 8.84
CA LYS A 51 15.06 10.95 10.17
C LYS A 51 15.82 10.32 11.34
N LYS A 52 16.37 9.12 11.16
CA LYS A 52 17.30 8.51 12.13
C LYS A 52 18.63 9.28 12.19
N GLY A 53 19.19 9.66 11.04
CA GLY A 53 20.39 10.51 10.97
C GLY A 53 20.21 11.87 11.65
N VAL A 54 19.07 12.54 11.47
CA VAL A 54 18.72 13.79 12.18
C VAL A 54 18.66 13.58 13.70
N LYS A 55 18.21 12.40 14.16
CA LYS A 55 18.19 12.06 15.60
C LYS A 55 19.58 11.73 16.15
N ALA A 56 20.46 11.15 15.34
CA ALA A 56 21.83 10.80 15.72
C ALA A 56 22.78 12.01 15.69
N HIS A 57 22.58 12.93 14.75
CA HIS A 57 23.42 14.11 14.53
C HIS A 57 22.58 15.40 14.50
N PRO A 58 21.99 15.81 15.64
CA PRO A 58 21.17 17.03 15.73
C PRO A 58 21.98 18.32 15.51
N ASP A 59 23.31 18.22 15.56
CA ASP A 59 24.34 19.24 15.34
C ASP A 59 24.76 19.39 13.86
N ARG A 60 24.24 18.55 12.96
CA ARG A 60 24.59 18.55 11.53
C ARG A 60 23.43 19.02 10.64
N ALA A 61 23.74 19.87 9.67
CA ALA A 61 22.79 20.26 8.62
C ALA A 61 22.50 19.13 7.62
N GLU A 62 23.50 18.30 7.30
CA GLU A 62 23.43 17.28 6.24
C GLU A 62 22.25 16.29 6.35
N PRO A 63 21.92 15.68 7.51
CA PRO A 63 20.79 14.75 7.58
C PRO A 63 19.44 15.41 7.28
N ARG A 64 19.28 16.69 7.67
CA ARG A 64 18.10 17.50 7.36
C ARG A 64 18.09 17.94 5.90
N LEU A 65 19.24 18.30 5.33
CA LEU A 65 19.38 18.63 3.91
C LEU A 65 19.03 17.43 3.02
N LEU A 66 19.48 16.22 3.37
CA LEU A 66 19.09 14.99 2.70
C LEU A 66 17.58 14.74 2.84
N LEU A 67 16.99 14.88 4.03
CA LEU A 67 15.53 14.74 4.23
C LEU A 67 14.73 15.77 3.42
N ALA A 68 15.20 17.01 3.34
CA ALA A 68 14.62 18.06 2.52
C ALA A 68 14.66 17.71 1.04
N ARG A 69 15.79 17.16 0.55
CA ARG A 69 15.89 16.65 -0.83
C ARG A 69 14.90 15.52 -1.07
N VAL A 70 14.73 14.59 -0.12
CA VAL A 70 13.72 13.52 -0.22
C VAL A 70 12.29 14.08 -0.32
N TYR A 71 11.97 15.19 0.35
CA TYR A 71 10.69 15.89 0.14
C TYR A 71 10.63 16.65 -1.20
N GLN A 72 11.74 17.23 -1.68
CA GLN A 72 11.78 17.97 -2.94
C GLN A 72 11.56 17.06 -4.15
N GLU A 73 12.18 15.87 -4.20
CA GLU A 73 11.95 14.87 -5.26
C GLU A 73 10.49 14.35 -5.26
N GLN A 74 9.83 14.36 -4.09
CA GLN A 74 8.39 14.08 -3.95
C GLN A 74 7.48 15.28 -4.30
N GLY A 75 8.03 16.40 -4.76
CA GLY A 75 7.28 17.65 -5.04
C GLY A 75 6.74 18.36 -3.80
N LYS A 76 7.13 17.95 -2.60
CA LYS A 76 6.61 18.45 -1.30
C LYS A 76 7.40 19.69 -0.85
N ASP A 77 7.50 20.71 -1.72
CA ASP A 77 8.38 21.87 -1.58
C ASP A 77 8.30 22.58 -0.21
N LYS A 78 7.09 22.70 0.37
CA LYS A 78 6.91 23.30 1.71
C LYS A 78 7.64 22.50 2.80
N LYS A 79 7.51 21.17 2.79
CA LYS A 79 8.18 20.27 3.75
C LYS A 79 9.68 20.17 3.49
N ALA A 80 10.10 20.32 2.24
CA ALA A 80 11.52 20.51 1.92
C ALA A 80 12.04 21.80 2.57
N LEU A 81 11.35 22.93 2.41
CA LEU A 81 11.75 24.21 2.98
C LEU A 81 11.77 24.20 4.52
N GLU A 82 10.77 23.58 5.17
CA GLU A 82 10.75 23.36 6.63
C GLU A 82 12.04 22.67 7.13
N GLU A 83 12.46 21.58 6.48
CA GLU A 83 13.67 20.85 6.88
C GLU A 83 14.96 21.60 6.53
N VAL A 84 15.04 22.35 5.42
CA VAL A 84 16.21 23.20 5.13
C VAL A 84 16.32 24.36 6.11
N LEU A 85 15.21 25.00 6.50
CA LEU A 85 15.23 26.02 7.54
C LEU A 85 15.68 25.41 8.88
N GLY A 86 15.26 24.18 9.19
CA GLY A 86 15.79 23.41 10.32
C GLY A 86 17.29 23.09 10.20
N ALA A 87 17.83 22.90 8.99
CA ALA A 87 19.27 22.74 8.75
C ALA A 87 20.03 24.05 9.00
N LEU A 88 19.49 25.17 8.53
CA LEU A 88 20.05 26.52 8.72
C LEU A 88 19.96 27.02 10.17
N GLN A 89 19.04 26.52 10.99
CA GLN A 89 19.04 26.78 12.43
C GLN A 89 20.27 26.17 13.13
N VAL A 90 20.79 25.05 12.60
CA VAL A 90 21.92 24.33 13.17
C VAL A 90 23.26 24.79 12.57
N GLN A 91 23.30 25.04 11.26
CA GLN A 91 24.49 25.57 10.57
C GLN A 91 24.10 26.73 9.64
N PRO A 92 23.99 27.97 10.16
CA PRO A 92 23.47 29.13 9.41
C PRO A 92 24.26 29.54 8.15
N THR A 93 25.49 29.05 8.03
CA THR A 93 26.41 29.34 6.92
C THR A 93 26.63 28.16 5.96
N ASP A 94 25.90 27.04 6.11
CA ASP A 94 26.00 25.94 5.14
C ASP A 94 25.51 26.39 3.76
N LYS A 95 26.45 26.47 2.80
CA LYS A 95 26.18 26.90 1.42
C LYS A 95 25.14 26.02 0.73
N ALA A 96 25.08 24.72 1.03
CA ALA A 96 24.16 23.81 0.36
C ALA A 96 22.71 24.02 0.85
N SER A 97 22.52 24.18 2.17
CA SER A 97 21.24 24.59 2.77
C SER A 97 20.82 25.99 2.33
N LEU A 98 21.74 26.98 2.33
CA LEU A 98 21.45 28.33 1.84
C LEU A 98 21.01 28.33 0.37
N ARG A 99 21.72 27.57 -0.49
CA ARG A 99 21.36 27.39 -1.90
C ARG A 99 19.98 26.76 -2.05
N MET A 100 19.68 25.70 -1.31
CA MET A 100 18.42 24.97 -1.47
C MET A 100 17.22 25.74 -0.89
N ALA A 101 17.38 26.44 0.24
CA ALA A 101 16.39 27.38 0.75
C ALA A 101 16.11 28.48 -0.28
N GLY A 102 17.16 29.08 -0.86
CA GLY A 102 17.04 30.10 -1.90
C GLY A 102 16.20 29.64 -3.10
N VAL A 103 16.53 28.48 -3.66
CA VAL A 103 15.78 27.87 -4.79
C VAL A 103 14.33 27.54 -4.42
N LEU A 104 14.09 26.97 -3.24
CA LEU A 104 12.73 26.62 -2.79
C LEU A 104 11.87 27.87 -2.57
N GLN A 105 12.40 28.91 -1.92
CA GLN A 105 11.71 30.18 -1.68
C GLN A 105 11.38 30.92 -3.00
N LEU A 106 12.30 30.92 -3.96
CA LEU A 106 12.05 31.44 -5.31
C LEU A 106 11.02 30.63 -6.09
N LYS A 107 10.81 29.34 -5.75
CA LYS A 107 9.76 28.47 -6.32
C LYS A 107 8.40 28.66 -5.62
N THR A 108 8.37 28.93 -4.31
CA THR A 108 7.13 29.16 -3.54
C THR A 108 6.58 30.59 -3.66
N GLY A 109 7.38 31.53 -4.15
CA GLY A 109 7.00 32.93 -4.41
C GLY A 109 7.64 33.97 -3.49
N GLU A 110 8.46 33.53 -2.54
CA GLU A 110 9.20 34.38 -1.60
C GLU A 110 10.48 34.95 -2.25
N ALA A 111 10.31 35.83 -3.24
CA ALA A 111 11.39 36.24 -4.13
C ALA A 111 12.58 36.92 -3.42
N GLU A 112 12.35 37.81 -2.45
CA GLU A 112 13.42 38.57 -1.81
C GLU A 112 14.22 37.75 -0.78
N THR A 113 13.57 36.91 0.03
CA THR A 113 14.27 35.99 0.94
C THR A 113 15.05 34.94 0.16
N GLY A 114 14.48 34.42 -0.93
CA GLY A 114 15.15 33.44 -1.78
C GLY A 114 16.39 34.02 -2.48
N LYS A 115 16.32 35.24 -3.03
CA LYS A 115 17.49 35.99 -3.52
C LYS A 115 18.54 36.17 -2.43
N ALA A 116 18.14 36.63 -1.24
CA ALA A 116 19.06 36.89 -0.14
C ALA A 116 19.79 35.62 0.32
N ASN A 117 19.12 34.46 0.33
CA ASN A 117 19.74 33.19 0.69
C ASN A 117 20.66 32.63 -0.42
N LEU A 118 20.35 32.85 -1.72
CA LEU A 118 21.30 32.58 -2.80
C LEU A 118 22.56 33.48 -2.72
N LEU A 119 22.39 34.76 -2.38
CA LEU A 119 23.52 35.68 -2.18
C LEU A 119 24.39 35.28 -0.98
N LYS A 120 23.80 34.80 0.12
CA LYS A 120 24.56 34.23 1.25
C LYS A 120 25.30 32.95 0.86
N ALA A 121 24.70 32.05 0.08
CA ALA A 121 25.37 30.85 -0.42
C ALA A 121 26.61 31.22 -1.25
N HIS A 122 26.49 32.22 -2.13
CA HIS A 122 27.59 32.72 -2.96
C HIS A 122 28.65 33.49 -2.14
N ALA A 123 28.26 34.16 -1.06
CA ALA A 123 29.22 34.75 -0.12
C ALA A 123 29.97 33.70 0.72
N ALA A 124 29.35 32.53 0.97
CA ALA A 124 29.99 31.41 1.67
C ALA A 124 30.93 30.60 0.75
N ASP A 125 30.63 30.51 -0.55
CA ASP A 125 31.56 30.01 -1.57
C ASP A 125 31.31 30.69 -2.94
N PRO A 126 32.14 31.67 -3.32
CA PRO A 126 32.02 32.36 -4.61
C PRO A 126 32.26 31.47 -5.83
N ALA A 127 32.91 30.31 -5.67
CA ALA A 127 33.29 29.41 -6.76
C ALA A 127 32.34 28.20 -6.91
N ASP A 128 31.34 28.04 -6.03
CA ASP A 128 30.43 26.90 -6.06
C ASP A 128 29.58 26.86 -7.35
N PRO A 129 29.77 25.86 -8.24
CA PRO A 129 29.13 25.84 -9.55
C PRO A 129 27.61 25.63 -9.45
N GLU A 130 27.12 24.97 -8.40
CA GLU A 130 25.68 24.78 -8.19
C GLU A 130 25.00 26.09 -7.77
N THR A 131 25.64 26.89 -6.91
CA THR A 131 25.15 28.22 -6.51
C THR A 131 25.20 29.19 -7.66
N LEU A 132 26.29 29.22 -8.44
CA LEU A 132 26.39 30.04 -9.65
C LEU A 132 25.32 29.68 -10.68
N ALA A 133 25.07 28.39 -10.92
CA ALA A 133 23.99 27.93 -11.80
C ALA A 133 22.59 28.32 -11.28
N ALA A 134 22.34 28.21 -9.96
CA ALA A 134 21.09 28.64 -9.35
C ALA A 134 20.89 30.17 -9.48
N MET A 135 21.92 30.97 -9.21
CA MET A 135 21.89 32.42 -9.40
C MET A 135 21.62 32.80 -10.85
N GLN A 136 22.26 32.15 -11.82
CA GLN A 136 22.02 32.37 -13.24
C GLN A 136 20.58 32.00 -13.63
N GLN A 137 20.08 30.84 -13.20
CA GLN A 137 18.71 30.37 -13.48
C GLN A 137 17.64 31.34 -12.96
N TYR A 138 17.82 31.86 -11.74
CA TYR A 138 16.88 32.77 -11.09
C TYR A 138 17.21 34.25 -11.27
N LYS A 139 18.18 34.59 -12.13
CA LYS A 139 18.62 35.96 -12.46
C LYS A 139 19.03 36.80 -11.23
N VAL A 140 19.66 36.15 -10.26
CA VAL A 140 20.23 36.80 -9.07
C VAL A 140 21.67 37.20 -9.39
N GLN A 141 22.04 38.44 -9.09
CA GLN A 141 23.39 38.96 -9.26
C GLN A 141 23.89 39.54 -7.92
N PRO A 142 25.19 39.40 -7.59
CA PRO A 142 25.75 40.08 -6.43
C PRO A 142 25.68 41.61 -6.64
N PRO A 143 25.49 42.40 -5.58
CA PRO A 143 25.46 43.85 -5.70
C PRO A 143 26.80 44.35 -6.25
N GLN A 144 26.75 45.07 -7.38
CA GLN A 144 27.93 45.63 -8.01
C GLN A 144 28.60 46.64 -7.06
N ALA A 145 29.88 46.43 -6.76
CA ALA A 145 30.62 47.34 -5.89
C ALA A 145 30.59 48.76 -6.46
N ALA A 146 30.17 49.73 -5.64
CA ALA A 146 30.18 51.12 -6.03
C ALA A 146 31.61 51.57 -6.33
N ALA A 147 31.82 52.24 -7.47
CA ALA A 147 33.13 52.73 -7.86
C ALA A 147 33.66 53.70 -6.78
N PRO A 148 34.97 53.67 -6.45
CA PRO A 148 35.56 54.59 -5.49
C PRO A 148 35.35 56.05 -5.96
N ALA A 149 34.92 56.91 -5.04
CA ALA A 149 34.65 58.31 -5.35
C ALA A 149 35.91 59.03 -5.86
N PRO A 150 35.79 59.96 -6.83
CA PRO A 150 36.93 60.70 -7.34
C PRO A 150 37.58 61.55 -6.24
N ALA A 151 38.92 61.61 -6.25
CA ALA A 151 39.69 62.32 -5.24
C ALA A 151 39.39 63.85 -5.25
N PRO A 152 39.36 64.51 -4.08
CA PRO A 152 39.08 65.94 -3.98
C PRO A 152 40.22 66.80 -4.52
N ALA A 153 39.86 67.90 -5.19
CA ALA A 153 40.79 68.94 -5.63
C ALA A 153 41.30 69.79 -4.42
N PRO A 154 42.49 70.41 -4.50
CA PRO A 154 43.17 70.96 -3.33
C PRO A 154 42.63 72.31 -2.86
N VAL A 155 42.76 72.56 -1.55
CA VAL A 155 42.54 73.86 -0.88
C VAL A 155 43.80 74.21 -0.08
N ALA A 156 44.13 75.51 0.05
CA ALA A 156 45.43 75.98 0.52
C ALA A 156 45.64 75.91 2.06
N ALA A 157 46.91 75.95 2.48
CA ALA A 157 47.39 76.00 3.88
C ALA A 157 47.28 77.42 4.48
N ALA A 158 47.60 77.74 5.75
CA ALA A 158 48.34 77.07 6.85
C ALA A 158 47.82 77.63 8.23
N PRO A 159 48.47 77.54 9.43
CA PRO A 159 49.66 76.78 9.93
C PRO A 159 49.36 75.85 11.15
N VAL A 160 50.10 74.76 11.47
CA VAL A 160 51.40 74.59 12.22
C VAL A 160 51.38 75.20 13.65
N ALA A 161 51.78 74.55 14.78
CA ALA A 161 52.59 73.34 15.12
C ALA A 161 52.00 72.55 16.35
N GLN A 162 52.19 71.22 16.56
CA GLN A 162 53.34 70.42 17.09
C GLN A 162 53.81 70.69 18.54
N PRO A 163 54.42 69.73 19.30
CA PRO A 163 54.48 68.24 19.22
C PRO A 163 53.98 67.54 20.53
N VAL A 164 54.13 66.23 20.81
CA VAL A 164 55.28 65.47 21.44
C VAL A 164 55.01 63.93 21.32
N ALA A 165 55.98 63.03 21.55
CA ALA A 165 55.93 61.62 21.10
C ALA A 165 56.16 60.49 22.16
N ALA A 166 55.55 59.33 21.86
CA ALA A 166 56.02 57.92 21.96
C ALA A 166 56.33 57.16 23.29
N ALA A 167 55.62 56.02 23.46
CA ALA A 167 56.07 54.68 23.94
C ALA A 167 56.35 54.42 25.47
N PRO A 168 56.48 53.14 25.94
CA PRO A 168 55.49 52.04 25.84
C PRO A 168 55.26 51.22 27.16
N GLU A 169 54.64 50.03 27.04
CA GLU A 169 54.23 48.96 28.01
C GLU A 169 55.34 48.36 28.95
N PRO A 170 55.11 47.40 29.92
CA PRO A 170 53.97 46.43 30.08
C PRO A 170 53.52 45.96 31.51
N ALA A 171 52.62 44.95 31.53
CA ALA A 171 52.39 43.87 32.53
C ALA A 171 51.16 43.90 33.51
N ALA A 172 50.78 42.71 34.02
CA ALA A 172 49.55 42.34 34.76
C ALA A 172 49.92 41.44 36.01
N PRO A 173 49.09 40.57 36.68
CA PRO A 173 47.67 40.14 36.53
C PRO A 173 46.87 39.86 37.88
N VAL A 174 45.83 38.98 37.84
CA VAL A 174 45.13 38.22 38.95
C VAL A 174 43.90 38.89 39.65
N ALA A 175 42.82 38.22 40.12
CA ALA A 175 41.91 37.17 39.57
C ALA A 175 40.68 36.83 40.50
N ALA A 176 39.51 36.46 39.91
CA ALA A 176 38.38 35.65 40.46
C ALA A 176 37.57 36.18 41.68
N PRO A 177 36.41 35.58 42.12
CA PRO A 177 35.58 34.47 41.57
C PRO A 177 34.04 34.78 41.42
N ALA A 178 33.21 33.76 41.18
CA ALA A 178 31.71 33.74 41.12
C ALA A 178 31.15 32.69 42.16
N PRO A 179 29.92 32.09 42.13
CA PRO A 179 28.67 32.27 41.33
C PRO A 179 27.32 32.16 42.13
N ALA A 180 26.14 32.12 41.47
CA ALA A 180 24.85 31.53 41.98
C ALA A 180 23.76 31.36 40.87
N THR A 181 22.65 30.64 41.13
CA THR A 181 21.64 30.18 40.12
C THR A 181 20.16 30.24 40.58
N ARG A 182 19.18 30.24 39.64
CA ARG A 182 17.82 29.66 39.82
C ARG A 182 17.03 29.41 38.52
N LYS A 183 15.87 28.72 38.62
CA LYS A 183 14.99 28.23 37.54
C LYS A 183 13.68 29.07 37.39
N PRO A 184 12.96 29.00 36.26
CA PRO A 184 11.65 29.64 36.03
C PRO A 184 10.43 28.79 36.47
N GLN A 185 9.23 29.40 36.47
CA GLN A 185 7.92 28.76 36.71
C GLN A 185 6.79 29.44 35.87
N VAL A 186 5.53 28.98 35.97
CA VAL A 186 4.48 29.08 34.93
C VAL A 186 3.19 29.80 35.38
N ALA A 187 2.55 30.57 34.49
CA ALA A 187 1.13 30.96 34.43
C ALA A 187 0.81 31.44 32.98
N ALA A 188 -0.25 30.99 32.30
CA ALA A 188 -1.66 31.45 32.32
C ALA A 188 -1.81 32.84 31.63
N GLU A 189 -2.44 32.93 30.45
CA GLU A 189 -3.89 33.05 30.15
C GLU A 189 -4.37 34.53 30.14
N ASP A 190 -5.05 34.93 29.05
CA ASP A 190 -6.21 35.85 28.98
C ASP A 190 -6.61 36.10 27.49
N GLU A 191 -7.77 36.71 27.26
CA GLU A 191 -8.56 36.58 26.02
C GLU A 191 -8.72 37.88 25.18
N GLU A 192 -9.64 37.83 24.21
CA GLU A 192 -10.46 38.91 23.62
C GLU A 192 -9.94 39.83 22.46
N ASP A 193 -10.79 39.85 21.43
CA ASP A 193 -11.37 41.00 20.71
C ASP A 193 -10.78 41.66 19.43
N GLU A 194 -11.53 41.36 18.34
CA GLU A 194 -12.28 42.28 17.45
C GLU A 194 -11.67 43.02 16.24
N GLU A 195 -12.52 42.97 15.19
CA GLU A 195 -12.81 43.98 14.18
C GLU A 195 -11.77 44.38 13.08
N SER A 196 -12.35 45.05 12.07
CA SER A 196 -11.79 45.49 10.79
C SER A 196 -11.81 47.05 10.76
N PRO A 197 -11.62 47.81 9.64
CA PRO A 197 -11.40 47.42 8.24
C PRO A 197 -10.31 48.24 7.49
N ARG A 198 -10.23 48.02 6.17
CA ARG A 198 -9.45 48.86 5.21
C ARG A 198 -10.11 50.24 5.00
N PRO A 199 -9.35 51.22 4.47
CA PRO A 199 -9.75 51.69 3.13
C PRO A 199 -8.64 52.02 2.11
N LYS A 200 -9.16 52.35 0.91
CA LYS A 200 -8.65 52.80 -0.41
C LYS A 200 -7.75 54.07 -0.32
N ALA A 201 -7.14 54.66 -1.36
CA ALA A 201 -7.25 54.54 -2.83
C ALA A 201 -6.09 55.26 -3.60
N ARG A 202 -5.95 55.00 -4.92
CA ARG A 202 -5.37 55.88 -6.00
C ARG A 202 -3.87 56.28 -5.88
N THR A 203 -3.09 56.59 -6.94
CA THR A 203 -3.12 56.40 -8.43
C THR A 203 -1.63 56.32 -8.93
N GLU A 204 -1.06 56.76 -10.09
CA GLU A 204 -1.46 57.50 -11.32
C GLU A 204 -0.49 57.18 -12.52
N GLN A 205 -0.19 58.15 -13.41
CA GLN A 205 0.68 58.11 -14.61
C GLN A 205 1.37 59.51 -14.77
N PRO A 206 2.47 59.76 -15.55
CA PRO A 206 2.63 59.37 -16.97
C PRO A 206 4.05 59.19 -17.63
N VAL A 207 4.07 58.37 -18.70
CA VAL A 207 4.70 58.50 -20.05
C VAL A 207 5.99 59.33 -20.32
N ARG A 208 6.86 58.80 -21.23
CA ARG A 208 7.88 59.40 -22.17
C ARG A 208 9.35 58.97 -21.89
N THR A 209 10.29 58.80 -22.86
CA THR A 209 10.30 58.77 -24.35
C THR A 209 11.63 58.16 -24.90
N ALA A 210 11.61 57.66 -26.16
CA ALA A 210 12.75 57.62 -27.13
C ALA A 210 14.00 56.75 -26.81
N ALA A 211 14.92 56.43 -27.75
CA ALA A 211 14.84 56.15 -29.20
C ALA A 211 16.19 55.58 -29.74
N ARG A 212 16.18 55.07 -30.99
CA ARG A 212 17.30 54.77 -31.94
C ARG A 212 17.65 53.28 -32.22
N ARG A 213 18.18 53.13 -33.45
CA ARG A 213 18.65 52.01 -34.30
C ARG A 213 19.92 52.57 -35.03
N PRO A 214 20.60 51.94 -36.02
CA PRO A 214 20.58 50.57 -36.62
C PRO A 214 22.04 49.97 -36.51
N PRO A 215 22.76 49.34 -37.49
CA PRO A 215 22.44 48.88 -38.87
C PRO A 215 23.10 47.58 -39.44
N VAL A 216 22.67 47.22 -40.69
CA VAL A 216 23.21 46.25 -41.71
C VAL A 216 23.36 44.76 -41.30
N ALA A 217 23.33 43.76 -42.20
CA ALA A 217 23.16 43.66 -43.67
C ALA A 217 22.13 42.51 -43.96
N VAL A 218 21.23 42.54 -44.95
CA VAL A 218 21.31 42.66 -46.43
C VAL A 218 21.85 41.41 -47.15
N GLN A 219 20.96 40.71 -47.86
CA GLN A 219 21.17 40.17 -49.21
C GLN A 219 19.80 39.96 -49.90
N GLU A 220 19.75 40.07 -51.23
CA GLU A 220 18.55 40.05 -52.09
C GLU A 220 18.67 38.95 -53.18
N ASP A 221 18.13 39.18 -54.38
CA ASP A 221 17.93 38.32 -55.58
C ASP A 221 16.49 37.75 -55.64
N GLU A 222 15.59 38.12 -56.58
CA GLU A 222 15.58 37.99 -58.07
C GLU A 222 15.55 36.50 -58.50
N ASP A 223 14.77 36.00 -59.48
CA ASP A 223 13.97 36.58 -60.61
C ASP A 223 12.97 35.45 -61.13
N VAL A 224 12.00 35.53 -62.07
CA VAL A 224 11.35 36.54 -62.95
C VAL A 224 10.05 35.96 -63.61
N ASP A 225 9.20 36.77 -64.28
CA ASP A 225 8.20 36.47 -65.37
C ASP A 225 7.03 35.44 -65.19
N ASP A 226 5.88 35.51 -65.91
CA ASP A 226 5.12 36.56 -66.64
C ASP A 226 3.66 36.04 -66.91
N ASP A 227 2.94 36.67 -67.86
CA ASP A 227 1.75 36.25 -68.64
C ASP A 227 0.31 36.65 -68.20
N ASP A 228 -0.10 37.76 -68.83
CA ASP A 228 -1.34 37.94 -69.62
C ASP A 228 -2.70 38.26 -68.96
N ALA A 229 -3.47 39.10 -69.67
CA ALA A 229 -4.79 39.56 -69.32
C ALA A 229 -5.57 40.01 -70.58
N PRO A 230 -6.91 39.97 -70.54
CA PRO A 230 -7.65 41.03 -71.21
C PRO A 230 -8.68 41.72 -70.31
N ARG A 231 -8.60 43.06 -70.27
CA ARG A 231 -9.56 43.95 -69.62
C ARG A 231 -10.94 43.87 -70.29
N LYS A 232 -12.01 43.75 -69.51
CA LYS A 232 -13.34 44.25 -69.90
C LYS A 232 -13.71 45.47 -69.06
N GLN A 233 -13.90 46.61 -69.72
CA GLN A 233 -14.39 47.83 -69.08
C GLN A 233 -15.86 47.68 -68.68
N ARG A 234 -16.20 48.08 -67.45
CA ARG A 234 -17.55 48.54 -67.09
C ARG A 234 -17.45 49.73 -66.15
N LYS A 235 -18.10 50.84 -66.53
CA LYS A 235 -18.30 52.01 -65.66
C LYS A 235 -19.58 51.80 -64.84
N SER A 236 -19.48 51.82 -63.52
CA SER A 236 -20.54 52.31 -62.62
C SER A 236 -19.90 52.76 -61.30
N GLY A 237 -20.40 53.86 -60.73
CA GLY A 237 -19.90 54.38 -59.46
C GLY A 237 -20.63 53.77 -58.27
N SER A 238 -19.93 53.60 -57.14
CA SER A 238 -20.56 53.35 -55.83
C SER A 238 -19.63 53.79 -54.69
N GLY A 239 -20.12 54.62 -53.77
CA GLY A 239 -19.37 55.16 -52.63
C GLY A 239 -19.19 54.20 -51.46
N ALA A 240 -19.12 52.88 -51.69
CA ALA A 240 -19.28 51.86 -50.65
C ALA A 240 -17.99 51.43 -49.92
N SER A 241 -16.79 51.66 -50.49
CA SER A 241 -15.56 51.03 -50.00
C SER A 241 -15.10 51.48 -48.60
N LYS A 242 -15.41 52.72 -48.18
CA LYS A 242 -14.99 53.27 -46.88
C LYS A 242 -15.76 52.70 -45.68
N PHE A 243 -17.01 52.29 -45.86
CA PHE A 243 -17.80 51.66 -44.79
C PHE A 243 -17.40 50.20 -44.56
N VAL A 244 -17.04 49.46 -45.61
CA VAL A 244 -16.60 48.06 -45.50
C VAL A 244 -15.25 47.95 -44.80
N THR A 245 -14.28 48.84 -45.11
CA THR A 245 -12.98 48.85 -44.42
C THR A 245 -13.08 49.32 -42.97
N LEU A 246 -13.91 50.32 -42.66
CA LEU A 246 -14.17 50.74 -41.28
C LEU A 246 -14.89 49.64 -40.47
N GLY A 247 -15.85 48.95 -41.09
CA GLY A 247 -16.52 47.79 -40.51
C GLY A 247 -15.55 46.66 -40.17
N LEU A 248 -14.63 46.31 -41.08
CA LEU A 248 -13.57 45.33 -40.82
C LEU A 248 -12.62 45.75 -39.69
N LEU A 249 -12.22 47.02 -39.64
CA LEU A 249 -11.34 47.56 -38.58
C LEU A 249 -11.97 47.52 -37.18
N ILE A 250 -13.30 47.44 -37.07
CA ILE A 250 -14.01 47.30 -35.79
C ILE A 250 -14.36 45.82 -35.52
N ALA A 251 -14.79 45.09 -36.56
CA ALA A 251 -15.18 43.69 -36.45
C ALA A 251 -13.99 42.76 -36.14
N VAL A 252 -12.82 42.97 -36.74
CA VAL A 252 -11.65 42.10 -36.51
C VAL A 252 -11.15 42.18 -35.06
N PRO A 253 -10.98 43.36 -34.43
CA PRO A 253 -10.68 43.45 -33.00
C PRO A 253 -11.79 42.91 -32.09
N LEU A 254 -13.07 43.06 -32.46
CA LEU A 254 -14.18 42.46 -31.68
C LEU A 254 -14.21 40.93 -31.78
N VAL A 255 -13.93 40.36 -32.95
CA VAL A 255 -13.83 38.90 -33.15
C VAL A 255 -12.61 38.35 -32.44
N LEU A 256 -11.42 38.96 -32.61
CA LEU A 256 -10.20 38.53 -31.90
C LEU A 256 -10.31 38.72 -30.38
N GLY A 257 -10.92 39.81 -29.93
CA GLY A 257 -11.25 40.05 -28.53
C GLY A 257 -12.25 39.03 -27.99
N GLY A 258 -13.27 38.69 -28.77
CA GLY A 258 -14.23 37.62 -28.50
C GLY A 258 -13.55 36.28 -28.33
N TYR A 259 -12.71 35.85 -29.29
CA TYR A 259 -11.90 34.64 -29.20
C TYR A 259 -10.96 34.64 -28.00
N ALA A 260 -10.33 35.79 -27.66
CA ALA A 260 -9.45 35.90 -26.50
C ALA A 260 -10.21 35.81 -25.16
N VAL A 261 -11.41 36.39 -25.07
CA VAL A 261 -12.30 36.29 -23.90
C VAL A 261 -12.88 34.87 -23.79
N GLN A 262 -13.33 34.28 -24.90
CA GLN A 262 -13.84 32.92 -24.97
C GLN A 262 -12.76 31.89 -24.61
N GLY A 263 -11.52 32.07 -25.08
CA GLY A 263 -10.37 31.24 -24.70
C GLY A 263 -10.01 31.38 -23.21
N ARG A 264 -10.10 32.58 -22.63
CA ARG A 264 -9.93 32.79 -21.18
C ARG A 264 -11.06 32.14 -20.37
N MET A 265 -12.31 32.27 -20.80
CA MET A 265 -13.44 31.62 -20.12
C MET A 265 -13.39 30.10 -20.24
N ALA A 266 -13.00 29.55 -21.39
CA ALA A 266 -12.75 28.11 -21.55
C ALA A 266 -11.65 27.65 -20.59
N ALA A 267 -10.51 28.33 -20.55
CA ALA A 267 -9.42 28.02 -19.62
C ALA A 267 -9.82 28.16 -18.14
N GLN A 268 -10.76 29.06 -17.80
CA GLN A 268 -11.34 29.15 -16.45
C GLN A 268 -12.27 27.96 -16.16
N ARG A 269 -13.14 27.57 -17.08
CA ARG A 269 -14.00 26.36 -16.94
C ARG A 269 -13.15 25.11 -16.75
N THR A 270 -12.15 24.87 -17.60
CA THR A 270 -11.24 23.72 -17.49
C THR A 270 -10.50 23.69 -16.14
N ARG A 271 -10.09 24.85 -15.61
CA ARG A 271 -9.47 24.95 -14.26
C ARG A 271 -10.44 24.60 -13.15
N GLU A 272 -11.69 25.08 -13.20
CA GLU A 272 -12.68 24.80 -12.17
C GLU A 272 -13.14 23.33 -12.22
N ILE A 273 -13.40 22.78 -13.41
CA ILE A 273 -13.64 21.34 -13.63
C ILE A 273 -12.50 20.52 -13.03
N LYS A 274 -11.25 20.84 -13.37
CA LYS A 274 -10.08 20.14 -12.83
C LYS A 274 -10.02 20.23 -11.31
N LYS A 275 -10.21 21.41 -10.71
CA LYS A 275 -10.23 21.64 -9.26
C LYS A 275 -11.33 20.83 -8.54
N GLN A 276 -12.52 20.74 -9.12
CA GLN A 276 -13.61 19.94 -8.56
C GLN A 276 -13.31 18.43 -8.66
N LEU A 277 -12.68 17.96 -9.74
CA LEU A 277 -12.23 16.57 -9.88
C LEU A 277 -11.00 16.23 -9.03
N GLU A 278 -10.11 17.17 -8.76
CA GLU A 278 -9.02 17.02 -7.77
C GLU A 278 -9.60 16.89 -6.36
N ALA A 279 -10.53 17.78 -5.97
CA ALA A 279 -11.24 17.68 -4.69
C ALA A 279 -12.05 16.37 -4.55
N ALA A 280 -12.65 15.88 -5.64
CA ALA A 280 -13.28 14.57 -5.66
C ALA A 280 -12.25 13.45 -5.45
N THR A 281 -11.11 13.50 -6.15
CA THR A 281 -10.04 12.49 -6.11
C THR A 281 -9.43 12.39 -4.71
N ASP A 282 -9.28 13.50 -4.00
CA ASP A 282 -8.84 13.50 -2.61
C ASP A 282 -9.85 12.82 -1.68
N GLN A 283 -11.16 12.86 -1.96
CA GLN A 283 -12.16 12.11 -1.19
C GLN A 283 -12.11 10.59 -1.44
N LEU A 284 -11.69 10.13 -2.62
CA LEU A 284 -11.51 8.69 -2.88
C LEU A 284 -10.42 8.05 -2.01
N LYS A 285 -9.39 8.82 -1.62
CA LYS A 285 -8.27 8.33 -0.81
C LYS A 285 -8.70 7.84 0.58
N HIS A 286 -9.82 8.33 1.10
CA HIS A 286 -10.36 7.94 2.40
C HIS A 286 -11.09 6.58 2.41
N ASP A 287 -11.37 5.98 1.23
CA ASP A 287 -12.08 4.71 1.02
C ASP A 287 -13.33 4.45 1.89
N SER A 288 -14.09 5.51 2.20
CA SER A 288 -15.23 5.43 3.12
C SER A 288 -16.54 5.68 2.37
N PHE A 289 -17.62 5.04 2.80
CA PHE A 289 -18.94 5.17 2.17
C PHE A 289 -19.40 6.64 2.02
N ASP A 290 -19.10 7.46 3.03
CA ASP A 290 -19.36 8.90 3.04
C ASP A 290 -18.40 9.68 2.11
N SER A 291 -17.11 9.33 2.06
CA SER A 291 -16.17 9.99 1.14
C SER A 291 -16.45 9.65 -0.33
N TYR A 292 -16.93 8.44 -0.66
CA TYR A 292 -17.46 8.13 -1.99
C TYR A 292 -18.69 8.98 -2.34
N LYS A 293 -19.57 9.29 -1.38
CA LYS A 293 -20.69 10.24 -1.58
C LYS A 293 -20.18 11.66 -1.83
N LYS A 294 -19.23 12.15 -1.04
CA LYS A 294 -18.59 13.46 -1.21
C LYS A 294 -17.81 13.57 -2.53
N ALA A 295 -17.22 12.47 -3.00
CA ALA A 295 -16.57 12.38 -4.31
C ALA A 295 -17.56 12.55 -5.47
N CYS A 296 -18.77 11.95 -5.38
CA CYS A 296 -19.86 12.24 -6.31
C CYS A 296 -20.26 13.72 -6.25
N GLU A 297 -20.57 14.25 -5.07
CA GLU A 297 -20.96 15.66 -4.88
C GLU A 297 -19.91 16.70 -5.33
N ALA A 298 -18.64 16.31 -5.41
CA ALA A 298 -17.57 17.12 -5.98
C ALA A 298 -17.53 17.00 -7.52
N ALA A 299 -17.66 15.80 -8.09
CA ALA A 299 -17.70 15.62 -9.53
C ALA A 299 -19.00 16.17 -10.19
N ASP A 300 -20.13 16.17 -9.49
CA ASP A 300 -21.37 16.84 -9.93
C ASP A 300 -21.17 18.36 -10.08
N LYS A 301 -20.33 18.98 -9.23
CA LYS A 301 -19.95 20.40 -9.37
C LYS A 301 -19.11 20.66 -10.62
N ALA A 302 -18.40 19.65 -11.14
CA ALA A 302 -17.73 19.75 -12.43
C ALA A 302 -18.73 19.72 -13.60
N LEU A 303 -19.77 18.87 -13.54
CA LEU A 303 -20.85 18.86 -14.54
C LEU A 303 -21.66 20.17 -14.56
N ASN A 304 -21.82 20.83 -13.40
CA ASN A 304 -22.43 22.17 -13.33
C ASN A 304 -21.61 23.27 -14.05
N VAL A 305 -20.34 23.01 -14.39
CA VAL A 305 -19.49 23.92 -15.19
C VAL A 305 -19.45 23.51 -16.67
N ASP A 306 -19.53 22.21 -16.95
CA ASP A 306 -19.58 21.62 -18.28
C ASP A 306 -20.35 20.29 -18.26
N PRO A 307 -21.64 20.28 -18.66
CA PRO A 307 -22.49 19.09 -18.62
C PRO A 307 -22.04 17.94 -19.53
N ASP A 308 -21.24 18.21 -20.56
CA ASP A 308 -20.71 17.19 -21.48
C ASP A 308 -19.32 16.68 -21.06
N SER A 309 -18.84 17.06 -19.87
CA SER A 309 -17.49 16.75 -19.38
C SER A 309 -17.26 15.24 -19.25
N THR A 310 -16.53 14.69 -20.23
CA THR A 310 -16.19 13.26 -20.33
C THR A 310 -15.39 12.78 -19.11
N ALA A 311 -14.50 13.64 -18.60
CA ALA A 311 -13.74 13.36 -17.38
C ALA A 311 -14.65 13.26 -16.14
N ALA A 312 -15.61 14.17 -15.97
CA ALA A 312 -16.52 14.16 -14.82
C ALA A 312 -17.51 13.00 -14.88
N HIS A 313 -18.10 12.72 -16.04
CA HIS A 313 -18.96 11.54 -16.21
C HIS A 313 -18.18 10.23 -16.01
N GLY A 314 -16.98 10.09 -16.56
CA GLY A 314 -16.16 8.89 -16.35
C GLY A 314 -15.79 8.69 -14.88
N TYR A 315 -15.59 9.78 -14.14
CA TYR A 315 -15.34 9.79 -12.71
C TYR A 315 -16.57 9.38 -11.89
N LEU A 316 -17.73 9.99 -12.15
CA LEU A 316 -19.00 9.64 -11.49
C LEU A 316 -19.38 8.19 -11.75
N ALA A 317 -19.22 7.70 -12.99
CA ALA A 317 -19.44 6.30 -13.33
C ALA A 317 -18.62 5.33 -12.46
N TYR A 318 -17.35 5.66 -12.20
CA TYR A 318 -16.46 4.87 -11.33
C TYR A 318 -16.88 4.93 -9.87
N ALA A 319 -17.14 6.14 -9.33
CA ALA A 319 -17.57 6.31 -7.94
C ALA A 319 -18.92 5.62 -7.65
N TYR A 320 -19.89 5.74 -8.55
CA TYR A 320 -21.18 5.05 -8.43
C TYR A 320 -21.06 3.53 -8.61
N ALA A 321 -20.14 3.04 -9.47
CA ALA A 321 -19.88 1.60 -9.59
C ALA A 321 -19.36 0.97 -8.29
N ILE A 322 -18.45 1.66 -7.58
CA ILE A 322 -17.98 1.23 -6.25
C ILE A 322 -19.10 1.33 -5.21
N ARG A 323 -19.86 2.43 -5.18
CA ARG A 323 -21.02 2.57 -4.28
C ARG A 323 -22.06 1.47 -4.48
N TRP A 324 -22.26 0.98 -5.72
CA TRP A 324 -23.09 -0.18 -6.02
C TRP A 324 -22.46 -1.50 -5.55
N GLY A 325 -21.25 -1.82 -6.04
CA GLY A 325 -20.63 -3.13 -5.86
C GLY A 325 -20.04 -3.40 -4.49
N GLU A 326 -19.41 -2.42 -3.85
CA GLU A 326 -18.61 -2.61 -2.62
C GLU A 326 -19.34 -2.06 -1.38
N HIS A 327 -20.19 -1.03 -1.56
CA HIS A 327 -21.00 -0.46 -0.48
C HIS A 327 -22.49 -0.83 -0.50
N GLY A 328 -22.97 -1.59 -1.50
CA GLY A 328 -24.36 -2.08 -1.52
C GLY A 328 -25.43 -1.02 -1.81
N GLY A 329 -25.09 0.07 -2.52
CA GLY A 329 -25.97 1.20 -2.84
C GLY A 329 -27.16 0.93 -3.77
N GLY A 330 -27.50 -0.34 -4.01
CA GLY A 330 -28.67 -0.77 -4.78
C GLY A 330 -28.68 -0.34 -6.26
N ASP A 331 -29.86 -0.50 -6.88
CA ASP A 331 -30.04 -0.18 -8.31
C ASP A 331 -29.98 1.33 -8.61
N ASP A 332 -30.16 2.22 -7.62
CA ASP A 332 -29.95 3.67 -7.79
C ASP A 332 -28.48 3.99 -8.10
N ALA A 333 -27.55 3.43 -7.32
CA ALA A 333 -26.12 3.59 -7.56
C ALA A 333 -25.72 2.91 -8.88
N ARG A 334 -26.29 1.74 -9.18
CA ARG A 334 -26.08 1.04 -10.45
C ARG A 334 -26.50 1.88 -11.65
N HIS A 335 -27.72 2.40 -11.68
CA HIS A 335 -28.24 3.13 -12.83
C HIS A 335 -27.47 4.43 -13.08
N LYS A 336 -27.05 5.14 -12.02
CA LYS A 336 -26.16 6.31 -12.17
C LYS A 336 -24.78 5.94 -12.70
N ALA A 337 -24.25 4.77 -12.31
CA ALA A 337 -23.01 4.24 -12.88
C ALA A 337 -23.17 3.92 -14.38
N GLU A 338 -24.26 3.25 -14.77
CA GLU A 338 -24.61 2.91 -16.15
C GLU A 338 -24.85 4.18 -17.01
N GLU A 339 -25.58 5.16 -16.50
CA GLU A 339 -25.91 6.44 -17.15
C GLU A 339 -24.65 7.28 -17.40
N HIS A 340 -23.85 7.55 -16.37
CA HIS A 340 -22.64 8.34 -16.52
C HIS A 340 -21.58 7.61 -17.37
N LEU A 341 -21.53 6.27 -17.35
CA LEU A 341 -20.70 5.51 -18.30
C LEU A 341 -21.18 5.73 -19.75
N ALA A 342 -22.48 5.67 -20.00
CA ALA A 342 -23.06 5.91 -21.32
C ALA A 342 -22.86 7.35 -21.81
N ALA A 343 -22.89 8.34 -20.90
CA ALA A 343 -22.58 9.72 -21.22
C ALA A 343 -21.08 9.91 -21.53
N ALA A 344 -20.18 9.41 -20.68
CA ALA A 344 -18.74 9.49 -20.90
C ALA A 344 -18.29 8.79 -22.20
N LYS A 345 -18.95 7.69 -22.59
CA LYS A 345 -18.69 7.00 -23.87
C LYS A 345 -19.08 7.79 -25.14
N LYS A 346 -19.83 8.89 -25.03
CA LYS A 346 -20.05 9.83 -26.15
C LYS A 346 -18.83 10.72 -26.39
N GLY A 347 -18.00 10.89 -25.36
CA GLY A 347 -16.75 11.64 -25.43
C GLY A 347 -15.69 10.96 -26.29
N LYS A 348 -14.77 11.76 -26.84
CA LYS A 348 -13.58 11.28 -27.55
C LYS A 348 -12.35 11.15 -26.64
N GLU A 349 -12.46 11.53 -25.37
CA GLU A 349 -11.36 11.44 -24.40
C GLU A 349 -11.27 10.06 -23.74
N ILE A 350 -10.06 9.51 -23.68
CA ILE A 350 -9.78 8.23 -23.02
C ILE A 350 -9.36 8.50 -21.58
N SER A 351 -10.24 8.20 -20.63
CA SER A 351 -10.01 8.36 -19.19
C SER A 351 -9.77 7.01 -18.49
N SER A 352 -8.87 6.96 -17.51
CA SER A 352 -8.71 5.79 -16.65
C SER A 352 -9.98 5.49 -15.83
N HIS A 353 -10.71 6.52 -15.40
CA HIS A 353 -11.97 6.34 -14.66
C HIS A 353 -13.06 5.71 -15.55
N LEU A 354 -13.16 6.11 -16.83
CA LEU A 354 -14.06 5.49 -17.81
C LEU A 354 -13.82 3.98 -17.94
N TYR A 355 -12.55 3.57 -18.05
CA TYR A 355 -12.19 2.16 -18.24
C TYR A 355 -12.32 1.35 -16.95
N ALA A 356 -11.98 1.93 -15.79
CA ALA A 356 -12.23 1.32 -14.49
C ALA A 356 -13.73 1.14 -14.22
N ALA A 357 -14.55 2.17 -14.46
CA ALA A 357 -16.00 2.13 -14.34
C ALA A 357 -16.61 1.02 -15.19
N GLU A 358 -16.25 0.92 -16.47
CA GLU A 358 -16.77 -0.13 -17.35
C GLU A 358 -16.41 -1.53 -16.86
N ALA A 359 -15.17 -1.75 -16.41
CA ALA A 359 -14.73 -3.04 -15.90
C ALA A 359 -15.45 -3.40 -14.58
N LEU A 360 -15.63 -2.44 -13.66
CA LEU A 360 -16.37 -2.65 -12.42
C LEU A 360 -17.87 -2.91 -12.68
N ILE A 361 -18.53 -2.10 -13.52
CA ILE A 361 -19.95 -2.28 -13.86
C ILE A 361 -20.19 -3.65 -14.52
N LYS A 362 -19.31 -4.08 -15.42
CA LYS A 362 -19.37 -5.43 -16.01
C LYS A 362 -19.12 -6.52 -14.96
N THR A 363 -18.17 -6.32 -14.04
CA THR A 363 -17.87 -7.29 -12.98
C THR A 363 -19.05 -7.48 -12.03
N TYR A 364 -19.59 -6.39 -11.46
CA TYR A 364 -20.76 -6.44 -10.57
C TYR A 364 -22.04 -6.86 -11.30
N GLY A 365 -22.14 -6.60 -12.61
CA GLY A 365 -23.18 -7.13 -13.49
C GLY A 365 -23.00 -8.60 -13.93
N GLY A 366 -22.12 -9.38 -13.26
CA GLY A 366 -21.93 -10.81 -13.51
C GLY A 366 -21.08 -11.16 -14.73
N LYS A 367 -20.51 -10.18 -15.43
CA LYS A 367 -19.67 -10.32 -16.63
C LYS A 367 -18.18 -10.12 -16.35
N GLY A 368 -17.70 -10.61 -15.20
CA GLY A 368 -16.31 -10.44 -14.76
C GLY A 368 -15.25 -10.98 -15.72
N LYS A 369 -15.55 -12.02 -16.52
CA LYS A 369 -14.62 -12.55 -17.53
C LYS A 369 -14.44 -11.59 -18.71
N ASP A 370 -15.53 -11.03 -19.21
CA ASP A 370 -15.54 -10.01 -20.27
C ASP A 370 -14.81 -8.75 -19.78
N ALA A 371 -15.14 -8.32 -18.55
CA ALA A 371 -14.51 -7.19 -17.87
C ALA A 371 -12.99 -7.33 -17.75
N LEU A 372 -12.53 -8.49 -17.29
CA LEU A 372 -11.11 -8.82 -17.15
C LEU A 372 -10.41 -8.78 -18.51
N THR A 373 -10.95 -9.49 -19.50
CA THR A 373 -10.36 -9.60 -20.86
C THR A 373 -10.22 -8.23 -21.53
N GLU A 374 -11.26 -7.39 -21.43
CA GLU A 374 -11.20 -6.02 -21.98
C GLU A 374 -10.24 -5.12 -21.19
N LEU A 375 -10.20 -5.22 -19.87
CA LEU A 375 -9.34 -4.37 -19.03
C LEU A 375 -7.85 -4.73 -19.20
N GLU A 376 -7.50 -6.02 -19.31
CA GLU A 376 -6.13 -6.46 -19.60
C GLU A 376 -5.62 -5.87 -20.92
N GLN A 377 -6.45 -5.91 -21.98
CA GLN A 377 -6.09 -5.31 -23.26
C GLN A 377 -5.99 -3.77 -23.17
N ARG A 378 -6.93 -3.09 -22.50
CA ARG A 378 -6.88 -1.63 -22.30
C ARG A 378 -5.66 -1.17 -21.49
N VAL A 379 -5.25 -1.93 -20.47
CA VAL A 379 -4.02 -1.67 -19.69
C VAL A 379 -2.78 -1.85 -20.57
N LYS A 380 -2.72 -2.93 -21.34
CA LYS A 380 -1.63 -3.18 -22.30
C LYS A 380 -1.52 -2.07 -23.35
N ASP A 381 -2.64 -1.57 -23.86
CA ASP A 381 -2.66 -0.47 -24.83
C ASP A 381 -2.27 0.88 -24.20
N PHE A 382 -2.56 1.11 -22.91
CA PHE A 382 -2.04 2.24 -22.14
C PHE A 382 -0.51 2.15 -22.00
N ASP A 383 -0.01 1.01 -21.52
CA ASP A 383 1.41 0.77 -21.25
C ASP A 383 2.25 0.87 -22.54
N ALA A 384 1.72 0.37 -23.67
CA ALA A 384 2.32 0.51 -25.00
C ALA A 384 2.40 1.97 -25.50
N GLN A 385 1.51 2.86 -25.02
CA GLN A 385 1.57 4.31 -25.27
C GLN A 385 2.47 5.05 -24.28
N GLY A 386 3.21 4.34 -23.41
CA GLY A 386 4.01 4.92 -22.33
C GLY A 386 3.18 5.53 -21.19
N LYS A 387 1.86 5.32 -21.18
CA LYS A 387 0.94 5.79 -20.14
C LYS A 387 0.83 4.70 -19.08
N ARG A 388 0.92 5.06 -17.81
CA ARG A 388 0.63 4.15 -16.69
C ARG A 388 -0.45 4.74 -15.80
N SER A 389 -1.26 3.90 -15.17
CA SER A 389 -2.36 4.35 -14.33
C SER A 389 -2.55 3.42 -13.13
N SER A 390 -2.25 3.96 -11.94
CA SER A 390 -2.43 3.26 -10.66
C SER A 390 -3.85 2.70 -10.52
N LEU A 391 -4.85 3.52 -10.87
CA LEU A 391 -6.26 3.14 -10.86
C LEU A 391 -6.58 1.93 -11.76
N LEU A 392 -6.01 1.86 -12.96
CA LEU A 392 -6.25 0.73 -13.86
C LEU A 392 -5.58 -0.55 -13.35
N TYR A 393 -4.35 -0.45 -12.82
CA TYR A 393 -3.67 -1.60 -12.21
C TYR A 393 -4.37 -2.07 -10.92
N LEU A 394 -4.88 -1.16 -10.09
CA LEU A 394 -5.70 -1.47 -8.90
C LEU A 394 -7.00 -2.19 -9.31
N THR A 395 -7.73 -1.63 -10.27
CA THR A 395 -8.99 -2.23 -10.77
C THR A 395 -8.74 -3.60 -11.38
N LEU A 396 -7.66 -3.75 -12.17
CA LEU A 396 -7.28 -5.03 -12.75
C LEU A 396 -6.86 -6.04 -11.69
N GLY A 397 -6.08 -5.62 -10.70
CA GLY A 397 -5.64 -6.46 -9.58
C GLY A 397 -6.80 -6.97 -8.72
N LEU A 398 -7.79 -6.11 -8.45
CA LEU A 398 -9.04 -6.48 -7.76
C LEU A 398 -9.87 -7.48 -8.58
N ILE A 399 -10.05 -7.26 -9.88
CA ILE A 399 -10.81 -8.17 -10.76
C ILE A 399 -10.09 -9.52 -10.91
N GLN A 400 -8.76 -9.54 -11.06
CA GLN A 400 -7.95 -10.77 -11.10
C GLN A 400 -8.02 -11.53 -9.77
N MET A 401 -7.85 -10.85 -8.64
CA MET A 401 -8.04 -11.45 -7.31
C MET A 401 -9.45 -12.03 -7.15
N ASN A 402 -10.50 -11.34 -7.62
CA ASN A 402 -11.88 -11.82 -7.58
C ASN A 402 -12.10 -13.05 -8.48
N ALA A 403 -11.54 -13.07 -9.69
CA ALA A 403 -11.51 -14.26 -10.55
C ALA A 403 -10.72 -15.43 -9.92
N GLY A 404 -9.80 -15.15 -8.99
CA GLY A 404 -8.96 -16.13 -8.31
C GLY A 404 -7.52 -16.19 -8.82
N ASP A 405 -7.15 -15.33 -9.75
CA ASP A 405 -5.78 -15.16 -10.23
C ASP A 405 -5.00 -14.28 -9.25
N LEU A 406 -4.57 -14.91 -8.14
CA LEU A 406 -3.96 -14.21 -7.01
C LEU A 406 -2.59 -13.64 -7.36
N GLU A 407 -1.80 -14.32 -8.21
CA GLU A 407 -0.44 -13.88 -8.53
C GLU A 407 -0.45 -12.71 -9.53
N ARG A 408 -1.19 -12.77 -10.65
CA ARG A 408 -1.30 -11.59 -11.53
C ARG A 408 -2.04 -10.44 -10.84
N GLY A 409 -3.00 -10.77 -9.96
CA GLY A 409 -3.67 -9.81 -9.09
C GLY A 409 -2.67 -9.05 -8.20
N LYS A 410 -1.83 -9.78 -7.46
CA LYS A 410 -0.74 -9.24 -6.63
C LYS A 410 0.25 -8.41 -7.46
N ASP A 411 0.75 -8.94 -8.58
CA ASP A 411 1.69 -8.24 -9.47
C ASP A 411 1.16 -6.88 -9.96
N ASN A 412 -0.14 -6.78 -10.26
CA ASN A 412 -0.75 -5.53 -10.68
C ASN A 412 -1.05 -4.58 -9.49
N LEU A 413 -1.42 -5.10 -8.33
CA LEU A 413 -1.53 -4.28 -7.11
C LEU A 413 -0.18 -3.67 -6.69
N GLU A 414 0.94 -4.40 -6.88
CA GLU A 414 2.29 -3.88 -6.63
C GLU A 414 2.71 -2.80 -7.63
N LYS A 415 2.30 -2.90 -8.92
CA LYS A 415 2.45 -1.80 -9.88
C LYS A 415 1.63 -0.57 -9.51
N ALA A 416 0.42 -0.75 -8.97
CA ALA A 416 -0.40 0.34 -8.47
C ALA A 416 0.28 1.01 -7.26
N GLN A 417 0.80 0.22 -6.31
CA GLN A 417 1.51 0.70 -5.12
C GLN A 417 2.73 1.56 -5.51
N GLY A 418 3.50 1.15 -6.51
CA GLY A 418 4.63 1.91 -7.04
C GLY A 418 4.26 3.24 -7.74
N LEU A 419 2.97 3.46 -8.05
CA LEU A 419 2.46 4.69 -8.67
C LEU A 419 1.60 5.56 -7.71
N SER A 420 1.09 4.99 -6.63
CA SER A 420 0.31 5.70 -5.60
C SER A 420 0.57 5.10 -4.22
N PRO A 421 1.76 5.31 -3.63
CA PRO A 421 2.16 4.74 -2.35
C PRO A 421 1.42 5.34 -1.14
N ASP A 422 0.46 6.24 -1.36
CA ASP A 422 -0.41 6.89 -0.38
C ASP A 422 -1.90 6.48 -0.51
N ASP A 423 -2.27 5.61 -1.46
CA ASP A 423 -3.64 5.11 -1.60
C ASP A 423 -3.86 3.84 -0.74
N PRO A 424 -4.65 3.89 0.35
CA PRO A 424 -4.76 2.78 1.28
C PRO A 424 -5.51 1.58 0.69
N ARG A 425 -6.29 1.78 -0.39
CA ARG A 425 -7.08 0.73 -1.05
C ARG A 425 -6.18 -0.31 -1.68
N ILE A 426 -5.05 0.13 -2.21
CA ILE A 426 -4.00 -0.73 -2.75
C ILE A 426 -3.41 -1.59 -1.63
N TYR A 427 -3.15 -1.01 -0.47
CA TYR A 427 -2.67 -1.75 0.70
C TYR A 427 -3.73 -2.69 1.29
N ALA A 428 -5.00 -2.32 1.32
CA ALA A 428 -6.10 -3.21 1.74
C ALA A 428 -6.27 -4.41 0.78
N ALA A 429 -6.20 -4.15 -0.53
CA ALA A 429 -6.24 -5.16 -1.58
C ALA A 429 -5.00 -6.09 -1.54
N LEU A 430 -3.80 -5.55 -1.32
CA LEU A 430 -2.60 -6.34 -1.08
C LEU A 430 -2.73 -7.19 0.18
N GLY A 431 -3.29 -6.64 1.27
CA GLY A 431 -3.63 -7.40 2.47
C GLY A 431 -4.54 -8.59 2.16
N ALA A 432 -5.59 -8.37 1.37
CA ALA A 432 -6.52 -9.41 0.96
C ALA A 432 -5.89 -10.48 0.04
N VAL A 433 -5.07 -10.10 -0.94
CA VAL A 433 -4.43 -11.06 -1.85
C VAL A 433 -3.36 -11.88 -1.11
N TYR A 434 -2.53 -11.25 -0.28
CA TYR A 434 -1.52 -11.94 0.53
C TYR A 434 -2.16 -12.87 1.57
N ARG A 435 -3.32 -12.51 2.17
CA ARG A 435 -4.10 -13.42 3.03
C ARG A 435 -4.64 -14.62 2.25
N ARG A 436 -5.10 -14.45 1.01
CA ARG A 436 -5.60 -15.56 0.17
C ARG A 436 -4.49 -16.47 -0.35
N LEU A 437 -3.27 -15.95 -0.52
CA LEU A 437 -2.05 -16.76 -0.71
C LEU A 437 -1.62 -17.47 0.59
N GLY A 438 -2.13 -17.04 1.75
CA GLY A 438 -1.73 -17.49 3.08
C GLY A 438 -0.29 -17.10 3.39
N GLN A 439 0.04 -15.82 3.15
CA GLN A 439 1.26 -15.12 3.56
C GLN A 439 0.91 -14.11 4.66
N ASP A 440 0.40 -14.61 5.78
CA ASP A 440 -0.31 -13.84 6.81
C ASP A 440 0.51 -12.68 7.38
N GLY A 441 1.82 -12.87 7.56
CA GLY A 441 2.74 -11.81 8.01
C GLY A 441 2.94 -10.68 6.99
N THR A 442 2.75 -10.95 5.69
CA THR A 442 2.75 -9.93 4.62
C THR A 442 1.37 -9.28 4.50
N ALA A 443 0.30 -10.06 4.68
CA ALA A 443 -1.08 -9.55 4.72
C ALA A 443 -1.26 -8.54 5.87
N TRP A 444 -0.83 -8.91 7.08
CA TRP A 444 -0.85 -8.06 8.27
C TRP A 444 -0.15 -6.72 8.04
N LYS A 445 1.08 -6.74 7.50
CA LYS A 445 1.86 -5.53 7.20
C LYS A 445 1.13 -4.61 6.22
N ASN A 446 0.50 -5.16 5.19
CA ASN A 446 -0.25 -4.37 4.22
C ASN A 446 -1.50 -3.73 4.84
N TYR A 447 -2.28 -4.46 5.65
CA TYR A 447 -3.37 -3.85 6.42
C TYR A 447 -2.87 -2.78 7.42
N ASP A 448 -1.69 -2.98 8.05
CA ASP A 448 -1.04 -1.95 8.89
C ASP A 448 -0.58 -0.72 8.08
N PHE A 449 -0.26 -0.85 6.79
CA PHE A 449 0.02 0.31 5.94
C PHE A 449 -1.25 1.06 5.56
N ALA A 450 -2.32 0.37 5.18
CA ALA A 450 -3.63 0.99 4.95
C ALA A 450 -4.10 1.79 6.18
N LEU A 451 -3.99 1.19 7.37
CA LEU A 451 -4.36 1.82 8.66
C LEU A 451 -3.40 2.94 9.13
N ARG A 452 -2.30 3.20 8.42
CA ARG A 452 -1.43 4.40 8.66
C ARG A 452 -1.83 5.59 7.82
N TYR A 453 -2.44 5.37 6.65
CA TYR A 453 -2.99 6.42 5.82
C TYR A 453 -4.41 6.75 6.27
N GLU A 454 -5.26 5.73 6.40
CA GLU A 454 -6.63 5.86 6.90
C GLU A 454 -6.83 5.03 8.16
N LYS A 455 -6.73 5.70 9.31
CA LYS A 455 -6.75 5.10 10.66
C LYS A 455 -7.91 4.13 10.87
N ASP A 456 -9.06 4.41 10.27
CA ASP A 456 -10.33 3.75 10.54
C ASP A 456 -10.87 2.97 9.32
N HIS A 457 -10.00 2.67 8.33
CA HIS A 457 -10.31 2.00 7.06
C HIS A 457 -11.07 0.66 7.22
N PRO A 458 -12.32 0.54 6.74
CA PRO A 458 -13.18 -0.60 7.10
C PRO A 458 -12.64 -1.97 6.68
N GLU A 459 -12.19 -2.09 5.43
CA GLU A 459 -11.67 -3.31 4.80
C GLU A 459 -10.42 -3.83 5.50
N SER A 460 -9.64 -2.94 6.13
CA SER A 460 -8.42 -3.30 6.84
C SER A 460 -8.68 -3.68 8.29
N LEU A 461 -9.66 -3.05 8.96
CA LEU A 461 -10.15 -3.51 10.27
C LEU A 461 -10.82 -4.89 10.15
N LEU A 462 -11.65 -5.08 9.14
CA LEU A 462 -12.28 -6.37 8.80
C LEU A 462 -11.24 -7.41 8.36
N GLY A 463 -10.29 -7.01 7.51
CA GLY A 463 -9.22 -7.84 7.01
C GLY A 463 -8.35 -8.43 8.13
N LYS A 464 -7.91 -7.59 9.07
CA LYS A 464 -7.11 -8.03 10.24
C LYS A 464 -7.90 -8.84 11.25
N SER A 465 -9.15 -8.47 11.55
CA SER A 465 -9.98 -9.22 12.49
C SER A 465 -10.28 -10.63 11.99
N LEU A 466 -10.66 -10.78 10.71
CA LEU A 466 -10.83 -12.10 10.10
C LEU A 466 -9.50 -12.87 10.02
N LEU A 467 -8.37 -12.21 9.73
CA LEU A 467 -7.05 -12.87 9.72
C LEU A 467 -6.69 -13.47 11.09
N MET A 468 -6.91 -12.74 12.19
CA MET A 468 -6.70 -13.26 13.54
C MET A 468 -7.67 -14.40 13.89
N LEU A 469 -8.95 -14.28 13.49
CA LEU A 469 -9.96 -15.32 13.73
C LEU A 469 -9.79 -16.58 12.88
N GLU A 470 -8.90 -16.57 11.88
CA GLU A 470 -8.55 -17.71 11.02
C GLU A 470 -7.29 -18.47 11.48
N GLN A 471 -6.55 -17.95 12.47
CA GLN A 471 -5.36 -18.60 13.03
C GLN A 471 -5.70 -19.69 14.07
N ASP A 472 -4.83 -20.68 14.26
CA ASP A 472 -5.05 -21.75 15.25
C ASP A 472 -5.04 -21.24 16.70
N SER A 473 -4.28 -20.16 16.97
CA SER A 473 -4.25 -19.44 18.26
C SER A 473 -4.61 -17.95 18.08
N PRO A 474 -5.90 -17.58 17.98
CA PRO A 474 -6.32 -16.20 17.74
C PRO A 474 -5.99 -15.23 18.89
N ASN A 475 -5.57 -14.01 18.55
CA ASN A 475 -5.65 -12.89 19.48
C ASN A 475 -7.10 -12.34 19.51
N TYR A 476 -7.93 -12.91 20.37
CA TYR A 476 -9.34 -12.56 20.49
C TYR A 476 -9.60 -11.12 20.92
N GLU A 477 -8.80 -10.58 21.83
CA GLU A 477 -8.90 -9.19 22.28
C GLU A 477 -8.68 -8.23 21.10
N LEU A 478 -7.58 -8.38 20.36
CA LEU A 478 -7.26 -7.49 19.27
C LEU A 478 -8.23 -7.64 18.09
N ALA A 479 -8.75 -8.86 17.85
CA ALA A 479 -9.85 -9.06 16.91
C ALA A 479 -11.13 -8.34 17.33
N ALA A 480 -11.51 -8.42 18.62
CA ALA A 480 -12.66 -7.72 19.17
C ALA A 480 -12.50 -6.20 19.11
N GLN A 481 -11.32 -5.66 19.43
CA GLN A 481 -11.03 -4.22 19.32
C GLN A 481 -11.20 -3.72 17.88
N MET A 482 -10.69 -4.45 16.87
CA MET A 482 -10.85 -4.04 15.46
C MET A 482 -12.32 -4.14 14.99
N ILE A 483 -13.07 -5.17 15.40
CA ILE A 483 -14.49 -5.34 15.07
C ILE A 483 -15.34 -4.26 15.75
N LYS A 484 -15.12 -3.99 17.04
CA LYS A 484 -15.80 -2.94 17.80
C LYS A 484 -15.58 -1.58 17.13
N LYS A 485 -14.33 -1.26 16.82
CA LYS A 485 -13.96 -0.01 16.14
C LYS A 485 -14.65 0.15 14.78
N LEU A 486 -14.82 -0.93 14.02
CA LEU A 486 -15.54 -0.94 12.75
C LEU A 486 -17.05 -0.71 12.93
N LEU A 487 -17.66 -1.29 13.96
CA LEU A 487 -19.08 -1.13 14.28
C LEU A 487 -19.41 0.25 14.90
N GLU A 488 -18.43 0.90 15.54
CA GLU A 488 -18.57 2.21 16.22
C GLU A 488 -18.00 3.39 15.41
N ALA A 489 -17.54 3.16 14.18
CA ALA A 489 -16.90 4.18 13.34
C ALA A 489 -17.86 5.34 12.96
N GLN A 490 -17.30 6.55 12.87
CA GLN A 490 -18.03 7.77 12.52
C GLN A 490 -17.22 8.58 11.48
N PRO A 491 -17.77 8.85 10.26
CA PRO A 491 -19.08 8.42 9.76
C PRO A 491 -19.19 6.88 9.66
N PRO A 492 -20.41 6.31 9.73
CA PRO A 492 -20.60 4.87 9.72
C PRO A 492 -20.17 4.24 8.38
N PRO A 493 -19.68 3.00 8.37
CA PRO A 493 -19.44 2.23 7.16
C PRO A 493 -20.76 1.97 6.39
N SER A 494 -20.64 1.47 5.16
CA SER A 494 -21.80 1.07 4.37
C SER A 494 -22.59 -0.07 5.01
N PRO A 495 -23.86 -0.29 4.62
CA PRO A 495 -24.63 -1.47 5.05
C PRO A 495 -23.91 -2.79 4.76
N ARG A 496 -23.20 -2.91 3.63
CA ARG A 496 -22.39 -4.09 3.25
C ARG A 496 -21.17 -4.27 4.16
N GLN A 497 -20.46 -3.18 4.47
CA GLN A 497 -19.30 -3.19 5.39
C GLN A 497 -19.74 -3.54 6.83
N LEU A 498 -20.84 -2.95 7.31
CA LEU A 498 -21.44 -3.27 8.60
C LEU A 498 -21.94 -4.72 8.65
N ALA A 499 -22.58 -5.22 7.60
CA ALA A 499 -23.02 -6.61 7.53
C ALA A 499 -21.86 -7.59 7.70
N ALA A 500 -20.75 -7.35 7.00
CA ALA A 500 -19.54 -8.17 7.14
C ALA A 500 -18.89 -8.04 8.53
N ALA A 501 -18.96 -6.86 9.16
CA ALA A 501 -18.52 -6.65 10.54
C ALA A 501 -19.36 -7.45 11.56
N TYR A 502 -20.69 -7.52 11.38
CA TYR A 502 -21.57 -8.36 12.21
C TYR A 502 -21.31 -9.86 12.03
N LEU A 503 -20.99 -10.32 10.81
CA LEU A 503 -20.58 -11.70 10.57
C LEU A 503 -19.17 -12.00 11.14
N ALA A 504 -18.25 -11.04 11.13
CA ALA A 504 -16.98 -11.17 11.85
C ALA A 504 -17.20 -11.22 13.38
N ARG A 505 -18.17 -10.46 13.91
CA ARG A 505 -18.60 -10.55 15.33
C ARG A 505 -19.20 -11.91 15.67
N SER A 506 -20.02 -12.52 14.81
CA SER A 506 -20.57 -13.86 15.09
C SER A 506 -19.48 -14.95 15.07
N LEU A 507 -18.48 -14.84 14.17
CA LEU A 507 -17.29 -15.69 14.17
C LEU A 507 -16.44 -15.52 15.44
N LEU A 508 -16.23 -14.27 15.90
CA LEU A 508 -15.54 -13.97 17.17
C LEU A 508 -16.27 -14.62 18.35
N ILE A 509 -17.60 -14.43 18.47
CA ILE A 509 -18.39 -15.00 19.57
C ILE A 509 -18.27 -16.53 19.60
N SER A 510 -18.39 -17.19 18.44
CA SER A 510 -18.25 -18.65 18.32
C SER A 510 -16.88 -19.13 18.80
N ARG A 511 -15.80 -18.55 18.27
CA ARG A 511 -14.42 -18.97 18.58
C ARG A 511 -14.06 -18.72 20.05
N VAL A 512 -14.47 -17.59 20.62
CA VAL A 512 -14.28 -17.27 22.05
C VAL A 512 -15.13 -18.17 22.95
N SER A 513 -16.39 -18.44 22.61
CA SER A 513 -17.28 -19.34 23.38
C SER A 513 -16.78 -20.79 23.39
N ALA A 514 -16.22 -21.26 22.27
CA ALA A 514 -15.54 -22.55 22.18
C ALA A 514 -14.27 -22.59 23.05
N ALA A 515 -13.43 -21.55 22.99
CA ALA A 515 -12.21 -21.43 23.77
C ALA A 515 -12.42 -21.11 25.27
N MET A 516 -13.62 -20.67 25.67
CA MET A 516 -13.85 -20.15 27.03
C MET A 516 -13.44 -21.14 28.14
N ALA A 517 -13.64 -22.43 27.91
CA ALA A 517 -13.30 -23.50 28.86
C ALA A 517 -11.80 -23.85 28.91
N THR A 518 -10.96 -23.36 27.98
CA THR A 518 -9.50 -23.55 28.02
C THR A 518 -8.79 -22.42 28.75
N PHE A 519 -9.44 -21.27 28.97
CA PHE A 519 -8.90 -20.21 29.83
C PHE A 519 -9.10 -20.57 31.30
N LYS A 520 -8.13 -20.20 32.14
CA LYS A 520 -8.26 -20.33 33.59
C LYS A 520 -9.48 -19.54 34.11
N PRO A 521 -10.17 -19.99 35.17
CA PRO A 521 -11.28 -19.25 35.78
C PRO A 521 -10.91 -17.82 36.22
N GLU A 522 -9.66 -17.58 36.62
CA GLU A 522 -9.13 -16.25 37.01
C GLU A 522 -8.93 -15.27 35.83
N ASP A 523 -8.88 -15.78 34.59
CA ASP A 523 -8.68 -15.00 33.37
C ASP A 523 -9.98 -14.86 32.54
N GLN A 524 -10.93 -15.78 32.68
CA GLN A 524 -12.23 -15.73 31.96
C GLN A 524 -12.95 -14.37 32.07
N PRO A 525 -13.03 -13.68 33.24
CA PRO A 525 -13.63 -12.35 33.32
C PRO A 525 -12.93 -11.30 32.44
N LYS A 526 -11.60 -11.36 32.33
CA LYS A 526 -10.80 -10.46 31.48
C LYS A 526 -11.07 -10.72 30.01
N ILE A 527 -11.22 -12.00 29.62
CA ILE A 527 -11.61 -12.37 28.26
C ILE A 527 -13.02 -11.87 27.93
N VAL A 528 -13.99 -12.00 28.85
CA VAL A 528 -15.35 -11.46 28.70
C VAL A 528 -15.32 -9.93 28.53
N GLU A 529 -14.54 -9.22 29.34
CA GLU A 529 -14.38 -7.75 29.24
C GLU A 529 -13.71 -7.32 27.93
N ALA A 530 -12.54 -7.89 27.60
CA ALA A 530 -11.73 -7.51 26.44
C ALA A 530 -12.37 -7.90 25.09
N THR A 531 -13.16 -8.99 25.05
CA THR A 531 -13.83 -9.44 23.81
C THR A 531 -15.30 -9.02 23.74
N GLY A 532 -15.90 -8.61 24.85
CA GLY A 532 -17.34 -8.44 25.00
C GLY A 532 -18.15 -9.71 24.76
N VAL A 533 -17.57 -10.91 24.79
CA VAL A 533 -18.28 -12.18 24.56
C VAL A 533 -18.68 -12.82 25.90
N PRO A 534 -19.96 -13.18 26.12
CA PRO A 534 -20.38 -13.86 27.34
C PRO A 534 -19.68 -15.20 27.56
N ALA A 535 -19.25 -15.50 28.79
CA ALA A 535 -18.80 -16.84 29.19
C ALA A 535 -19.95 -17.86 29.29
N ASP A 536 -21.17 -17.36 29.44
CA ASP A 536 -22.42 -18.13 29.37
C ASP A 536 -22.69 -18.53 27.91
N LYS A 537 -22.70 -19.84 27.64
CA LYS A 537 -22.79 -20.38 26.27
C LYS A 537 -24.11 -20.09 25.59
N ASP A 538 -25.22 -20.04 26.32
CA ASP A 538 -26.53 -19.76 25.73
C ASP A 538 -26.71 -18.27 25.44
N LYS A 539 -26.20 -17.38 26.30
CA LYS A 539 -26.11 -15.93 26.00
C LYS A 539 -25.19 -15.66 24.80
N ALA A 540 -24.02 -16.29 24.75
CA ALA A 540 -23.12 -16.20 23.60
C ALA A 540 -23.81 -16.70 22.31
N ARG A 541 -24.55 -17.81 22.35
CA ARG A 541 -25.31 -18.32 21.21
C ARG A 541 -26.42 -17.37 20.76
N GLN A 542 -27.10 -16.70 21.69
CA GLN A 542 -28.11 -15.68 21.39
C GLN A 542 -27.50 -14.43 20.74
N GLU A 543 -26.38 -13.91 21.27
CA GLU A 543 -25.65 -12.80 20.64
C GLU A 543 -25.12 -13.15 19.25
N MET A 544 -24.59 -14.36 19.08
CA MET A 544 -24.10 -14.86 17.79
C MET A 544 -25.23 -14.89 16.74
N ALA A 545 -26.40 -15.42 17.12
CA ALA A 545 -27.57 -15.46 16.24
C ALA A 545 -28.08 -14.06 15.91
N LYS A 546 -28.13 -13.15 16.89
CA LYS A 546 -28.51 -11.74 16.69
C LYS A 546 -27.54 -11.02 15.73
N ALA A 547 -26.23 -11.28 15.85
CA ALA A 547 -25.23 -10.72 14.97
C ALA A 547 -25.39 -11.25 13.52
N GLU A 548 -25.58 -12.56 13.34
CA GLU A 548 -25.89 -13.11 12.01
C GLU A 548 -27.16 -12.49 11.40
N ASP A 549 -28.27 -12.46 12.16
CA ASP A 549 -29.55 -11.92 11.69
C ASP A 549 -29.47 -10.43 11.32
N THR A 550 -28.74 -9.62 12.11
CA THR A 550 -28.47 -8.21 11.81
C THR A 550 -27.66 -8.09 10.51
N GLY A 551 -26.61 -8.91 10.34
CA GLY A 551 -25.76 -8.88 9.16
C GLY A 551 -26.50 -9.28 7.88
N PHE A 552 -27.22 -10.41 7.90
CA PHE A 552 -28.04 -10.82 6.76
C PHE A 552 -29.24 -9.89 6.51
N THR A 553 -29.73 -9.16 7.51
CA THR A 553 -30.75 -8.11 7.30
C THR A 553 -30.20 -6.90 6.57
N LEU A 554 -28.95 -6.51 6.85
CA LEU A 554 -28.25 -5.39 6.19
C LEU A 554 -27.83 -5.72 4.75
N ASP A 555 -27.39 -6.95 4.45
CA ASP A 555 -27.16 -7.41 3.08
C ASP A 555 -27.58 -8.88 2.86
N LYS A 556 -28.75 -9.04 2.24
CA LYS A 556 -29.37 -10.34 1.94
C LYS A 556 -28.75 -11.07 0.75
N GLN A 557 -27.85 -10.43 0.00
CA GLN A 557 -27.33 -10.95 -1.27
C GLN A 557 -25.79 -10.98 -1.36
N SER A 558 -25.07 -10.64 -0.29
CA SER A 558 -23.61 -10.84 -0.24
C SER A 558 -23.26 -12.35 -0.09
N PRO A 559 -22.49 -12.93 -1.02
CA PRO A 559 -21.96 -14.29 -0.85
C PRO A 559 -20.88 -14.36 0.24
N GLU A 560 -20.23 -13.24 0.59
CA GLU A 560 -19.23 -13.16 1.66
C GLU A 560 -19.84 -13.45 3.04
N LEU A 561 -21.07 -13.01 3.33
CA LEU A 561 -21.71 -13.31 4.62
C LEU A 561 -21.94 -14.81 4.80
N SER A 562 -22.45 -15.47 3.75
CA SER A 562 -22.60 -16.93 3.71
C SER A 562 -21.25 -17.65 3.80
N LEU A 563 -20.17 -17.08 3.24
CA LEU A 563 -18.82 -17.62 3.39
C LEU A 563 -18.29 -17.51 4.83
N ILE A 564 -18.47 -16.36 5.49
CA ILE A 564 -18.02 -16.14 6.88
C ILE A 564 -18.81 -17.05 7.83
N LYS A 565 -20.13 -17.18 7.64
CA LYS A 565 -20.97 -18.13 8.37
C LYS A 565 -20.54 -19.58 8.10
N GLY A 566 -20.23 -19.93 6.84
CA GLY A 566 -19.66 -21.23 6.49
C GLY A 566 -18.32 -21.52 7.20
N ARG A 567 -17.44 -20.52 7.34
CA ARG A 567 -16.19 -20.61 8.11
C ARG A 567 -16.43 -20.75 9.62
N ARG A 568 -17.43 -20.08 10.18
CA ARG A 568 -17.86 -20.29 11.57
C ARG A 568 -18.34 -21.72 11.81
N LEU A 569 -19.26 -22.20 10.96
CA LEU A 569 -19.80 -23.58 11.01
C LEU A 569 -18.69 -24.63 10.84
N LEU A 570 -17.70 -24.38 9.97
CA LEU A 570 -16.47 -25.17 9.87
C LEU A 570 -15.71 -25.26 11.22
N SER A 571 -15.49 -24.13 11.89
CA SER A 571 -14.79 -24.11 13.19
C SER A 571 -15.57 -24.77 14.34
N GLU A 572 -16.89 -24.94 14.18
CA GLU A 572 -17.75 -25.71 15.08
C GLU A 572 -17.88 -27.20 14.68
N ASN A 573 -17.14 -27.65 13.65
CA ASN A 573 -17.24 -28.98 13.03
C ASN A 573 -18.65 -29.32 12.48
N GLN A 574 -19.48 -28.31 12.19
CA GLN A 574 -20.83 -28.47 11.64
C GLN A 574 -20.78 -28.59 10.10
N PHE A 575 -20.05 -29.61 9.63
CA PHE A 575 -19.63 -29.76 8.23
C PHE A 575 -20.76 -29.75 7.21
N ASP A 576 -21.91 -30.39 7.51
CA ASP A 576 -23.09 -30.36 6.63
C ASP A 576 -23.67 -28.96 6.48
N GLN A 577 -23.90 -28.25 7.59
CA GLN A 577 -24.44 -26.89 7.58
C GLN A 577 -23.45 -25.90 6.93
N ALA A 578 -22.15 -26.09 7.16
CA ALA A 578 -21.10 -25.33 6.48
C ALA A 578 -21.15 -25.52 4.96
N ALA A 579 -21.27 -26.77 4.49
CA ALA A 579 -21.39 -27.07 3.07
C ALA A 579 -22.68 -26.48 2.46
N GLU A 580 -23.81 -26.54 3.15
CA GLU A 580 -25.06 -25.89 2.72
C GLU A 580 -24.92 -24.36 2.62
N GLU A 581 -24.34 -23.69 3.62
CA GLU A 581 -24.16 -22.23 3.61
C GLU A 581 -23.19 -21.79 2.51
N ILE A 582 -22.08 -22.52 2.30
CA ILE A 582 -21.13 -22.20 1.23
C ILE A 582 -21.74 -22.48 -0.16
N ARG A 583 -22.63 -23.48 -0.31
CA ARG A 583 -23.41 -23.67 -1.55
C ARG A 583 -24.36 -22.48 -1.82
N LYS A 584 -24.83 -21.73 -0.81
CA LYS A 584 -25.55 -20.45 -1.04
C LYS A 584 -24.64 -19.37 -1.61
N ALA A 585 -23.41 -19.24 -1.11
CA ALA A 585 -22.42 -18.31 -1.68
C ALA A 585 -22.13 -18.64 -3.15
N ILE A 586 -21.93 -19.92 -3.49
CA ILE A 586 -21.74 -20.41 -4.87
C ILE A 586 -22.98 -20.18 -5.75
N LYS A 587 -24.20 -20.26 -5.17
CA LYS A 587 -25.45 -19.96 -5.91
C LYS A 587 -25.58 -18.48 -6.28
N ILE A 588 -25.02 -17.58 -5.48
CA ILE A 588 -25.01 -16.14 -5.73
C ILE A 588 -23.89 -15.76 -6.71
N ASP A 589 -22.67 -16.22 -6.47
CA ASP A 589 -21.52 -16.06 -7.38
C ASP A 589 -20.74 -17.37 -7.50
N GLY A 590 -21.05 -18.13 -8.56
CA GLY A 590 -20.36 -19.36 -8.93
C GLY A 590 -19.05 -19.15 -9.70
N THR A 591 -18.59 -17.91 -9.89
CA THR A 591 -17.32 -17.63 -10.57
C THR A 591 -16.12 -17.65 -9.62
N ARG A 592 -16.35 -17.35 -8.34
CA ARG A 592 -15.31 -17.30 -7.30
C ARG A 592 -14.83 -18.68 -6.86
N ALA A 593 -13.67 -19.06 -7.39
CA ALA A 593 -12.97 -20.30 -7.05
C ALA A 593 -12.73 -20.52 -5.54
N GLN A 594 -12.59 -19.45 -4.75
CA GLN A 594 -12.44 -19.53 -3.28
C GLN A 594 -13.58 -20.30 -2.61
N PHE A 595 -14.82 -20.11 -3.06
CA PHE A 595 -15.99 -20.74 -2.42
C PHE A 595 -15.96 -22.26 -2.59
N TYR A 596 -15.49 -22.75 -3.74
CA TYR A 596 -15.27 -24.18 -3.99
C TYR A 596 -14.17 -24.76 -3.09
N VAL A 597 -13.15 -23.98 -2.72
CA VAL A 597 -12.12 -24.40 -1.75
C VAL A 597 -12.70 -24.54 -0.35
N GLU A 598 -13.49 -23.58 0.12
CA GLU A 598 -14.14 -23.70 1.45
C GLU A 598 -15.18 -24.83 1.47
N LEU A 599 -15.95 -25.01 0.38
CA LEU A 599 -16.88 -26.12 0.24
C LEU A 599 -16.14 -27.46 0.32
N ALA A 600 -15.01 -27.60 -0.36
CA ALA A 600 -14.19 -28.80 -0.27
C ALA A 600 -13.63 -29.06 1.13
N LYS A 601 -13.26 -28.03 1.90
CA LYS A 601 -12.89 -28.20 3.33
C LYS A 601 -14.06 -28.74 4.15
N ALA A 602 -15.28 -28.21 3.95
CA ALA A 602 -16.47 -28.67 4.65
C ALA A 602 -16.81 -30.13 4.31
N LEU A 603 -16.80 -30.47 3.02
CA LEU A 603 -17.01 -31.83 2.54
C LEU A 603 -15.93 -32.81 3.03
N MET A 604 -14.68 -32.38 3.13
CA MET A 604 -13.59 -33.19 3.72
C MET A 604 -13.72 -33.39 5.25
N GLY A 605 -14.58 -32.64 5.94
CA GLY A 605 -14.95 -32.94 7.33
C GLY A 605 -15.97 -34.07 7.45
N LYS A 606 -16.75 -34.34 6.39
CA LYS A 606 -17.86 -35.31 6.40
C LYS A 606 -17.45 -36.67 5.80
N PRO A 607 -17.82 -37.81 6.42
CA PRO A 607 -17.75 -39.13 5.77
C PRO A 607 -18.57 -39.17 4.47
N GLY A 608 -17.97 -39.60 3.36
CA GLY A 608 -18.62 -39.66 2.04
C GLY A 608 -18.57 -38.35 1.25
N GLY A 609 -18.05 -37.27 1.83
CA GLY A 609 -17.92 -35.97 1.15
C GLY A 609 -16.69 -35.88 0.22
N GLU A 610 -15.74 -36.81 0.34
CA GLU A 610 -14.44 -36.77 -0.35
C GLU A 610 -14.51 -36.76 -1.88
N LYS A 611 -15.60 -37.27 -2.49
CA LYS A 611 -15.81 -37.17 -3.94
C LYS A 611 -16.22 -35.75 -4.36
N GLU A 612 -17.29 -35.21 -3.79
CA GLU A 612 -17.77 -33.85 -4.07
C GLU A 612 -16.67 -32.81 -3.73
N ALA A 613 -15.87 -33.07 -2.68
CA ALA A 613 -14.69 -32.26 -2.35
C ALA A 613 -13.65 -32.24 -3.49
N SER A 614 -13.36 -33.39 -4.12
CA SER A 614 -12.44 -33.44 -5.26
C SER A 614 -13.00 -32.75 -6.51
N ASP A 615 -14.31 -32.86 -6.77
CA ASP A 615 -14.96 -32.19 -7.90
C ASP A 615 -14.97 -30.66 -7.70
N ALA A 616 -15.18 -30.19 -6.47
CA ALA A 616 -15.05 -28.78 -6.09
C ALA A 616 -13.60 -28.28 -6.22
N LEU A 617 -12.60 -29.04 -5.75
CA LEU A 617 -11.19 -28.66 -5.88
C LEU A 617 -10.70 -28.64 -7.32
N VAL A 618 -11.13 -29.58 -8.17
CA VAL A 618 -10.90 -29.55 -9.62
C VAL A 618 -11.53 -28.31 -10.24
N THR A 619 -12.71 -27.87 -9.77
CA THR A 619 -13.36 -26.63 -10.23
C THR A 619 -12.60 -25.37 -9.77
N ALA A 620 -12.04 -25.38 -8.56
CA ALA A 620 -11.19 -24.30 -8.05
C ALA A 620 -9.87 -24.18 -8.83
N ILE A 621 -9.17 -25.30 -9.06
CA ILE A 621 -7.87 -25.36 -9.76
C ILE A 621 -8.01 -24.99 -11.25
N LYS A 622 -9.13 -25.32 -11.90
CA LYS A 622 -9.43 -24.86 -13.28
C LYS A 622 -9.43 -23.33 -13.45
N THR A 623 -9.62 -22.57 -12.37
CA THR A 623 -9.75 -21.11 -12.41
C THR A 623 -8.55 -20.40 -11.76
N MET A 624 -7.99 -20.96 -10.67
CA MET A 624 -6.81 -20.38 -9.98
C MET A 624 -5.46 -20.94 -10.45
N GLY A 625 -5.46 -22.00 -11.24
CA GLY A 625 -4.26 -22.75 -11.61
C GLY A 625 -3.75 -23.69 -10.51
N ASP A 626 -2.59 -24.30 -10.77
CA ASP A 626 -1.92 -25.23 -9.86
C ASP A 626 -1.24 -24.45 -8.71
N SER A 627 -1.87 -24.43 -7.55
CA SER A 627 -1.25 -23.99 -6.29
C SER A 627 -0.89 -25.20 -5.42
N PRO A 628 0.31 -25.27 -4.81
CA PRO A 628 0.69 -26.39 -3.93
C PRO A 628 -0.33 -26.66 -2.82
N LYS A 629 -0.86 -25.62 -2.16
CA LYS A 629 -1.89 -25.78 -1.11
C LYS A 629 -3.16 -26.45 -1.64
N LEU A 630 -3.60 -26.10 -2.85
CA LEU A 630 -4.78 -26.69 -3.50
C LEU A 630 -4.53 -28.12 -3.98
N LEU A 631 -3.35 -28.40 -4.53
CA LEU A 631 -2.94 -29.73 -4.96
C LEU A 631 -2.80 -30.68 -3.76
N THR A 632 -2.30 -30.21 -2.61
CA THR A 632 -2.30 -31.01 -1.37
C THR A 632 -3.73 -31.32 -0.90
N LEU A 633 -4.66 -30.37 -0.96
CA LEU A 633 -6.08 -30.63 -0.66
C LEU A 633 -6.72 -31.65 -1.62
N LEU A 634 -6.44 -31.55 -2.93
CA LEU A 634 -6.96 -32.49 -3.92
C LEU A 634 -6.37 -33.89 -3.75
N GLY A 635 -5.06 -33.99 -3.49
CA GLY A 635 -4.39 -35.24 -3.13
C GLY A 635 -4.99 -35.87 -1.88
N ASN A 636 -5.30 -35.06 -0.85
CA ASN A 636 -5.99 -35.53 0.36
C ASN A 636 -7.40 -36.09 0.05
N ALA A 637 -8.15 -35.45 -0.84
CA ALA A 637 -9.47 -35.93 -1.27
C ALA A 637 -9.37 -37.26 -2.04
N TYR A 638 -8.43 -37.39 -2.98
CA TYR A 638 -8.17 -38.66 -3.66
C TYR A 638 -7.66 -39.75 -2.72
N ARG A 639 -6.81 -39.42 -1.73
CA ARG A 639 -6.35 -40.39 -0.71
C ARG A 639 -7.51 -40.92 0.13
N ARG A 640 -8.49 -40.08 0.51
CA ARG A 640 -9.72 -40.53 1.17
C ARG A 640 -10.64 -41.37 0.28
N GLN A 641 -10.65 -41.12 -1.04
CA GLN A 641 -11.31 -41.99 -2.02
C GLN A 641 -10.56 -43.32 -2.29
N ASN A 642 -9.49 -43.62 -1.53
CA ASN A 642 -8.55 -44.73 -1.77
C ASN A 642 -7.88 -44.74 -3.16
N LYS A 643 -7.87 -43.60 -3.85
CA LYS A 643 -7.21 -43.40 -5.16
C LYS A 643 -5.76 -43.03 -4.95
N LEU A 644 -4.96 -43.97 -4.47
CA LEU A 644 -3.59 -43.71 -4.02
C LEU A 644 -2.65 -43.25 -5.15
N ASP A 645 -2.88 -43.65 -6.40
CA ASP A 645 -2.08 -43.18 -7.55
C ASP A 645 -2.46 -41.76 -7.99
N ASP A 646 -3.76 -41.43 -8.10
CA ASP A 646 -4.22 -40.06 -8.37
C ASP A 646 -3.75 -39.09 -7.27
N ALA A 647 -3.81 -39.54 -6.00
CA ALA A 647 -3.29 -38.80 -4.86
C ALA A 647 -1.78 -38.57 -4.99
N LEU A 648 -0.99 -39.63 -5.22
CA LEU A 648 0.47 -39.56 -5.37
C LEU A 648 0.89 -38.63 -6.51
N ALA A 649 0.27 -38.74 -7.69
CA ALA A 649 0.55 -37.86 -8.83
C ALA A 649 0.17 -36.39 -8.54
N THR A 650 -0.91 -36.15 -7.78
CA THR A 650 -1.33 -34.80 -7.41
C THR A 650 -0.41 -34.19 -6.35
N TYR A 651 0.03 -34.95 -5.34
CA TYR A 651 1.04 -34.48 -4.40
C TYR A 651 2.40 -34.24 -5.08
N GLN A 652 2.81 -35.08 -6.04
CA GLN A 652 4.04 -34.86 -6.82
C GLN A 652 4.00 -33.57 -7.63
N ARG A 653 2.83 -33.19 -8.19
CA ARG A 653 2.63 -31.84 -8.78
C ARG A 653 2.78 -30.74 -7.74
N SER A 654 2.25 -30.93 -6.53
CA SER A 654 2.34 -29.97 -5.42
C SER A 654 3.79 -29.62 -5.05
N VAL A 655 4.69 -30.61 -5.02
CA VAL A 655 6.11 -30.45 -4.66
C VAL A 655 7.05 -30.28 -5.86
N LYS A 656 6.51 -30.00 -7.06
CA LYS A 656 7.30 -29.90 -8.30
C LYS A 656 8.22 -28.67 -8.31
N ASP A 657 7.78 -27.55 -7.73
CA ASP A 657 8.65 -26.42 -7.46
C ASP A 657 9.31 -26.60 -6.09
N ALA A 658 10.64 -26.69 -6.07
CA ALA A 658 11.43 -26.85 -4.86
C ALA A 658 11.43 -25.60 -3.96
N ASN A 659 11.08 -24.42 -4.50
CA ASN A 659 10.98 -23.18 -3.74
C ASN A 659 9.68 -23.11 -2.93
N ALA A 660 8.57 -23.61 -3.50
CA ALA A 660 7.23 -23.56 -2.92
C ALA A 660 6.96 -24.69 -1.90
N LYS A 661 7.86 -24.81 -0.91
CA LYS A 661 7.88 -25.83 0.16
C LYS A 661 6.48 -26.24 0.66
N ASN A 662 6.21 -27.54 0.70
CA ASN A 662 4.91 -28.12 1.05
C ASN A 662 5.13 -29.42 1.84
N PRO A 663 5.52 -29.31 3.13
CA PRO A 663 5.84 -30.47 3.96
C PRO A 663 4.66 -31.43 4.13
N GLU A 664 3.41 -30.96 4.05
CA GLU A 664 2.20 -31.77 4.12
C GLU A 664 2.06 -32.70 2.90
N ALA A 665 2.36 -32.22 1.69
CA ALA A 665 2.41 -33.07 0.50
C ALA A 665 3.57 -34.06 0.59
N ARG A 666 4.76 -33.63 1.04
CA ARG A 666 5.91 -34.52 1.22
C ARG A 666 5.64 -35.63 2.24
N LEU A 667 5.01 -35.30 3.35
CA LEU A 667 4.56 -36.26 4.36
C LEU A 667 3.58 -37.29 3.75
N ALA A 668 2.58 -36.83 2.99
CA ALA A 668 1.63 -37.72 2.33
C ALA A 668 2.26 -38.63 1.26
N ILE A 669 3.20 -38.11 0.46
CA ILE A 669 4.01 -38.89 -0.49
C ILE A 669 4.83 -39.96 0.27
N GLY A 670 5.47 -39.55 1.36
CA GLY A 670 6.28 -40.41 2.22
C GLY A 670 5.50 -41.58 2.81
N THR A 671 4.34 -41.32 3.40
CA THR A 671 3.41 -42.33 3.91
C THR A 671 2.94 -43.28 2.81
N ILE A 672 2.55 -42.79 1.62
CA ILE A 672 2.14 -43.64 0.50
C ILE A 672 3.29 -44.54 0.02
N TYR A 673 4.52 -44.04 -0.03
CA TYR A 673 5.68 -44.88 -0.37
C TYR A 673 6.05 -45.86 0.75
N ARG A 674 5.89 -45.50 2.03
CA ARG A 674 6.05 -46.43 3.17
C ARG A 674 5.06 -47.59 3.07
N GLU A 675 3.81 -47.31 2.70
CA GLU A 675 2.75 -48.32 2.52
C GLU A 675 2.99 -49.22 1.31
N ARG A 676 3.64 -48.70 0.27
CA ARG A 676 4.13 -49.48 -0.89
C ARG A 676 5.48 -50.16 -0.67
N SER A 677 6.08 -50.05 0.52
CA SER A 677 7.44 -50.53 0.85
C SER A 677 8.55 -49.96 -0.06
N ASP A 678 8.33 -48.80 -0.69
CA ASP A 678 9.33 -48.05 -1.44
C ASP A 678 10.17 -47.21 -0.47
N TRP A 679 10.94 -47.90 0.38
CA TRP A 679 11.64 -47.30 1.50
C TRP A 679 12.68 -46.22 1.09
N ALA A 680 13.09 -46.20 -0.17
CA ALA A 680 13.99 -45.17 -0.71
C ALA A 680 13.26 -43.84 -0.91
N LYS A 681 12.15 -43.84 -1.65
CA LYS A 681 11.35 -42.62 -1.89
C LYS A 681 10.60 -42.17 -0.63
N ALA A 682 10.22 -43.11 0.23
CA ALA A 682 9.63 -42.80 1.53
C ALA A 682 10.59 -42.00 2.42
N GLN A 683 11.86 -42.44 2.55
CA GLN A 683 12.88 -41.73 3.32
C GLN A 683 13.10 -40.31 2.79
N ASP A 684 13.41 -40.17 1.49
CA ASP A 684 13.70 -38.87 0.85
C ASP A 684 12.57 -37.84 1.05
N SER A 685 11.32 -38.30 0.98
CA SER A 685 10.14 -37.45 1.15
C SER A 685 9.96 -37.02 2.62
N LEU A 686 10.12 -37.95 3.56
CA LEU A 686 9.88 -37.71 4.99
C LEU A 686 11.00 -36.91 5.67
N GLU A 687 12.26 -37.13 5.28
CA GLU A 687 13.39 -36.31 5.73
C GLU A 687 13.19 -34.84 5.33
N LYS A 688 12.79 -34.59 4.08
CA LYS A 688 12.47 -33.24 3.62
C LYS A 688 11.26 -32.66 4.36
N ALA A 689 10.18 -33.44 4.54
CA ALA A 689 9.01 -32.99 5.31
C ALA A 689 9.38 -32.55 6.73
N ALA A 690 10.15 -33.36 7.46
CA ALA A 690 10.61 -33.05 8.81
C ALA A 690 11.47 -31.78 8.88
N THR A 691 12.29 -31.50 7.86
CA THR A 691 13.08 -30.25 7.77
C THR A 691 12.30 -29.02 7.29
N GLU A 692 11.10 -29.20 6.72
CA GLU A 692 10.27 -28.11 6.19
C GLU A 692 9.15 -27.67 7.15
N PHE A 693 8.78 -28.49 8.14
CA PHE A 693 7.86 -28.12 9.23
C PHE A 693 8.53 -27.18 10.26
N ILE A 694 8.58 -25.88 9.94
CA ILE A 694 9.07 -24.83 10.86
C ILE A 694 7.93 -24.36 11.76
N GLY A 695 8.14 -24.36 13.08
CA GLY A 695 7.17 -23.85 14.07
C GLY A 695 5.95 -24.75 14.32
N GLN A 696 5.90 -25.94 13.71
CA GLN A 696 4.84 -26.95 13.84
C GLN A 696 5.42 -28.24 14.46
N PRO A 697 5.63 -28.28 15.79
CA PRO A 697 6.32 -29.39 16.45
C PRO A 697 5.58 -30.72 16.30
N ASP A 698 4.25 -30.70 16.37
CA ASP A 698 3.36 -31.85 16.13
C ASP A 698 3.55 -32.47 14.73
N ARG A 699 3.68 -31.62 13.71
CA ARG A 699 3.86 -32.05 12.31
C ARG A 699 5.28 -32.54 12.04
N ALA A 700 6.28 -31.90 12.62
CA ALA A 700 7.65 -32.38 12.60
C ALA A 700 7.77 -33.77 13.28
N ALA A 701 7.17 -33.94 14.47
CA ALA A 701 7.09 -35.21 15.18
C ALA A 701 6.33 -36.28 14.39
N THR A 702 5.24 -35.91 13.69
CA THR A 702 4.50 -36.81 12.79
C THR A 702 5.38 -37.30 11.62
N ALA A 703 6.14 -36.41 10.98
CA ALA A 703 7.04 -36.77 9.88
C ALA A 703 8.22 -37.63 10.35
N LEU A 704 8.77 -37.35 11.53
CA LEU A 704 9.82 -38.14 12.16
C LEU A 704 9.32 -39.53 12.59
N LEU A 705 8.10 -39.64 13.10
CA LEU A 705 7.45 -40.93 13.38
C LEU A 705 7.34 -41.79 12.12
N GLU A 706 6.79 -41.25 11.03
CA GLU A 706 6.70 -42.00 9.75
C GLU A 706 8.09 -42.38 9.21
N LEU A 707 9.10 -41.53 9.39
CA LEU A 707 10.49 -41.81 9.00
C LEU A 707 11.12 -42.92 9.85
N ALA A 708 10.88 -42.94 11.17
CA ALA A 708 11.32 -44.02 12.05
C ALA A 708 10.72 -45.36 11.63
N ARG A 709 9.43 -45.37 11.24
CA ARG A 709 8.74 -46.54 10.66
C ARG A 709 9.31 -46.97 9.29
N VAL A 710 9.88 -46.05 8.51
CA VAL A 710 10.63 -46.39 7.28
C VAL A 710 11.98 -47.04 7.62
N TYR A 711 12.71 -46.54 8.60
CA TYR A 711 13.97 -47.17 9.04
C TYR A 711 13.73 -48.56 9.67
N GLU A 712 12.65 -48.71 10.44
CA GLU A 712 12.16 -50.00 10.92
C GLU A 712 11.83 -50.97 9.76
N GLY A 713 11.11 -50.50 8.73
CA GLY A 713 10.80 -51.28 7.52
C GLY A 713 12.04 -51.68 6.69
N LYS A 714 13.13 -50.91 6.76
CA LYS A 714 14.45 -51.27 6.20
C LYS A 714 15.24 -52.27 7.07
N GLY A 715 14.84 -52.48 8.32
CA GLY A 715 15.65 -53.21 9.31
C GLY A 715 16.81 -52.39 9.91
N ASP A 716 16.89 -51.08 9.65
CA ASP A 716 17.90 -50.18 10.25
C ASP A 716 17.45 -49.78 11.67
N ALA A 717 17.54 -50.73 12.59
CA ALA A 717 17.09 -50.57 13.97
C ALA A 717 17.81 -49.44 14.72
N ALA A 718 19.06 -49.13 14.35
CA ALA A 718 19.82 -48.04 14.96
C ALA A 718 19.21 -46.66 14.60
N LYS A 719 18.93 -46.42 13.31
CA LYS A 719 18.28 -45.16 12.89
C LYS A 719 16.80 -45.12 13.25
N ALA A 720 16.12 -46.26 13.33
CA ALA A 720 14.76 -46.30 13.85
C ALA A 720 14.72 -45.78 15.29
N ASP A 721 15.58 -46.30 16.18
CA ASP A 721 15.68 -45.83 17.57
C ASP A 721 16.02 -44.33 17.65
N GLU A 722 17.03 -43.88 16.92
CA GLU A 722 17.44 -42.47 16.85
C GLU A 722 16.30 -41.56 16.36
N THR A 723 15.54 -42.00 15.36
CA THR A 723 14.47 -41.19 14.75
C THR A 723 13.20 -41.18 15.61
N TYR A 724 12.89 -42.28 16.31
CA TYR A 724 11.82 -42.28 17.33
C TYR A 724 12.16 -41.32 18.48
N GLN A 725 13.41 -41.28 18.94
CA GLN A 725 13.84 -40.28 19.93
C GLN A 725 13.73 -38.85 19.39
N LYS A 726 14.10 -38.61 18.12
CA LYS A 726 13.90 -37.31 17.46
C LYS A 726 12.43 -36.90 17.38
N ALA A 727 11.50 -37.84 17.14
CA ALA A 727 10.07 -37.54 17.13
C ALA A 727 9.56 -37.08 18.50
N LEU A 728 9.97 -37.75 19.59
CA LEU A 728 9.63 -37.36 20.96
C LEU A 728 10.28 -36.02 21.38
N ASN A 729 11.50 -35.74 20.91
CA ASN A 729 12.18 -34.47 21.16
C ASN A 729 11.63 -33.30 20.31
N ALA A 730 10.89 -33.59 19.24
CA ALA A 730 10.25 -32.57 18.40
C ALA A 730 8.91 -32.10 19.00
N ASP A 731 8.13 -33.01 19.58
CA ASP A 731 6.97 -32.70 20.42
C ASP A 731 6.80 -33.75 21.53
N GLU A 732 7.11 -33.36 22.77
CA GLU A 732 6.90 -34.21 23.95
C GLU A 732 5.41 -34.51 24.20
N ASN A 733 4.46 -33.81 23.55
CA ASN A 733 3.03 -34.05 23.67
C ASN A 733 2.47 -34.94 22.55
N PHE A 734 3.26 -35.32 21.55
CA PHE A 734 2.80 -36.14 20.43
C PHE A 734 2.65 -37.62 20.81
N SER A 735 1.54 -37.93 21.49
CA SER A 735 1.19 -39.26 22.01
C SER A 735 1.50 -40.44 21.06
N PRO A 736 1.20 -40.41 19.74
CA PRO A 736 1.44 -41.56 18.86
C PRO A 736 2.90 -42.03 18.80
N ALA A 737 3.87 -41.15 18.97
CA ALA A 737 5.29 -41.53 18.97
C ALA A 737 5.64 -42.44 20.16
N TYR A 738 5.02 -42.25 21.33
CA TYR A 738 5.24 -43.11 22.51
C TYR A 738 4.81 -44.57 22.23
N TYR A 739 3.61 -44.77 21.67
CA TYR A 739 3.12 -46.11 21.33
C TYR A 739 3.97 -46.79 20.27
N HIS A 740 4.23 -46.12 19.14
CA HIS A 740 5.00 -46.74 18.06
C HIS A 740 6.43 -47.04 18.47
N TYR A 741 7.06 -46.18 19.27
CA TYR A 741 8.39 -46.45 19.80
C TYR A 741 8.41 -47.61 20.80
N ALA A 742 7.39 -47.74 21.65
CA ALA A 742 7.21 -48.91 22.52
C ALA A 742 7.06 -50.21 21.72
N ALA A 743 6.23 -50.20 20.67
CA ALA A 743 5.99 -51.34 19.78
C ALA A 743 7.21 -51.72 18.91
N PHE A 744 8.10 -50.76 18.63
CA PHE A 744 9.42 -51.03 18.04
C PHE A 744 10.36 -51.67 19.07
N LEU A 745 10.49 -51.09 20.27
CA LEU A 745 11.44 -51.53 21.29
C LEU A 745 11.09 -52.90 21.90
N SER A 746 9.81 -53.27 21.99
CA SER A 746 9.38 -54.57 22.54
C SER A 746 9.93 -55.78 21.77
N LYS A 747 10.42 -55.57 20.54
CA LYS A 747 11.07 -56.57 19.69
C LYS A 747 12.45 -56.99 20.22
N ASP A 748 13.15 -56.14 20.98
CA ASP A 748 14.36 -56.51 21.71
C ASP A 748 14.06 -56.69 23.20
N LYS A 749 14.27 -57.91 23.70
CA LYS A 749 14.11 -58.25 25.12
C LYS A 749 14.99 -57.39 26.05
N LYS A 750 16.10 -56.83 25.58
CA LYS A 750 16.94 -55.91 26.35
C LYS A 750 16.27 -54.54 26.57
N GLN A 751 15.40 -54.13 25.66
CA GLN A 751 14.71 -52.83 25.68
C GLN A 751 13.31 -52.89 26.32
N ALA A 752 12.85 -54.07 26.74
CA ALA A 752 11.50 -54.29 27.27
C ALA A 752 11.11 -53.34 28.42
N ALA A 753 12.06 -52.95 29.28
CA ALA A 753 11.81 -51.97 30.35
C ALA A 753 11.51 -50.55 29.80
N LYS A 754 12.23 -50.12 28.75
CA LYS A 754 12.01 -48.83 28.07
C LYS A 754 10.73 -48.86 27.24
N ALA A 755 10.46 -49.98 26.56
CA ALA A 755 9.21 -50.21 25.82
C ALA A 755 7.99 -50.07 26.74
N LYS A 756 7.98 -50.76 27.89
CA LYS A 756 6.90 -50.70 28.87
C LYS A 756 6.68 -49.29 29.44
N ALA A 757 7.75 -48.55 29.75
CA ALA A 757 7.64 -47.19 30.25
C ALA A 757 6.97 -46.25 29.22
N LEU A 758 7.33 -46.37 27.94
CA LEU A 758 6.72 -45.60 26.85
C LEU A 758 5.25 -45.99 26.60
N ALA A 759 4.92 -47.29 26.66
CA ALA A 759 3.55 -47.76 26.55
C ALA A 759 2.65 -47.25 27.70
N GLN A 760 3.17 -47.24 28.93
CA GLN A 760 2.48 -46.67 30.10
C GLN A 760 2.25 -45.16 29.95
N GLU A 761 3.25 -44.42 29.44
CA GLU A 761 3.12 -42.98 29.20
C GLU A 761 2.12 -42.66 28.07
N TYR A 762 2.02 -43.50 27.03
CA TYR A 762 0.95 -43.41 26.04
C TYR A 762 -0.44 -43.60 26.67
N ILE A 763 -0.65 -44.68 27.44
CA ILE A 763 -1.95 -44.97 28.09
C ILE A 763 -2.37 -43.85 29.06
N LYS A 764 -1.40 -43.23 29.74
CA LYS A 764 -1.61 -42.08 30.64
C LYS A 764 -2.06 -40.82 29.91
N ARG A 765 -1.58 -40.59 28.69
CA ARG A 765 -1.91 -39.42 27.85
C ARG A 765 -3.21 -39.63 27.08
N GLU A 766 -3.37 -40.81 26.50
CA GLU A 766 -4.49 -41.21 25.65
C GLU A 766 -5.28 -42.36 26.29
N PRO A 767 -5.94 -42.20 27.45
CA PRO A 767 -6.65 -43.31 28.13
C PRO A 767 -7.87 -43.85 27.35
N LYS A 768 -8.17 -43.27 26.18
CA LYS A 768 -9.17 -43.71 25.20
C LYS A 768 -8.64 -43.72 23.75
N GLY A 769 -7.32 -43.68 23.56
CA GLY A 769 -6.69 -43.64 22.24
C GLY A 769 -6.82 -44.95 21.45
N GLU A 770 -6.64 -44.86 20.14
CA GLU A 770 -6.73 -45.98 19.18
C GLU A 770 -5.87 -47.19 19.55
N PHE A 771 -4.71 -46.94 20.17
CA PHE A 771 -3.72 -47.98 20.46
C PHE A 771 -3.68 -48.43 21.92
N VAL A 772 -4.68 -48.08 22.75
CA VAL A 772 -4.66 -48.39 24.20
C VAL A 772 -4.61 -49.88 24.47
N ALA A 773 -5.41 -50.70 23.78
CA ALA A 773 -5.44 -52.14 23.98
C ALA A 773 -4.11 -52.80 23.57
N GLN A 774 -3.47 -52.27 22.54
CA GLN A 774 -2.17 -52.70 22.02
C GLN A 774 -1.05 -52.29 22.98
N ALA A 775 -1.08 -51.06 23.49
CA ALA A 775 -0.15 -50.56 24.50
C ALA A 775 -0.28 -51.30 25.85
N GLN A 776 -1.48 -51.76 26.21
CA GLN A 776 -1.71 -52.60 27.39
C GLN A 776 -1.18 -54.04 27.24
N ALA A 777 -0.87 -54.48 26.01
CA ALA A 777 -0.31 -55.79 25.71
C ALA A 777 1.24 -55.79 25.56
N LEU A 778 1.89 -54.63 25.76
CA LEU A 778 3.35 -54.42 25.72
C LEU A 778 3.99 -54.37 27.12
#